data_AF-C5BWF7-F1
#
_entry.id   AF-C5BWF7-F1
#
_cell.length_a   1.000
_cell.length_b   1.000
_cell.length_c   1.000
_cell.angle_alpha   90.00
_cell.angle_beta   90.00
_cell.angle_gamma   90.00
#
_symmetry.space_group_name_H-M   'P 1'
#
loop_
_entity.id
_entity.type
_entity.pdbx_description
1 polymer ?
#
loop_
_entity_poly.entity_id
_entity_poly.type
_entity_poly.pdbx_seq_one_letter_code
_entity_poly.pdbx_strand_id
1 'polypeptide(L)'
;MLLLDSRSQVIDDISVFPDHADPLQWYYLPTAPHITTVRDEGSGTDVPSVLLFAYTGVEGSGGFLNLDCNLGVATDRLDGIAREIQRTAGLDDVPRVVPVPLVGGTVRMQMLDGESDRPTEVIEGHPRFVLSIDNDTAPALYGVNQAAFSVHLDKAGFTAVEACLDGAILPIVVAYSLEFLGLRPAYNVTLSIDWDRVQKHLDETFGASVMFFSTEISTAVDELVESRAIVFSADTFVPEGEEHEGILERRDLAVAQVRQMITDAFFTPSIPPWTPEKTPDWERALNVIGGLAAKGASAAAGGPATTAATFSYKKTDYTRIDRKKLDVNFSERVTIQRTIHPQGHLGQLLSLIAASGLPRETFVKRIPLDDPWFERRRLTATYQPGLAVDEIASINVRATYGGLTKNAFLTPGAWSTEFDWANQLDPAGALVTGVDVTYDVLLKNADTTERPGQLTSPVETVHENAIPITPEVDLFTFKPIPLRAENVPWTTYSSVEVELRYTDEANAISQRDTVRLTADALESTWMMFQLDRSRRAFDVRLVYRALDHRDVELDWRTVDEEGVTVRDPFPSKRVLEVVPPVVWTELAAAFVDLRYVDADAGLVLEDSFTFQQGAAPQKFSVDLRDPTKRDVFYTVTFQYADGRTVTLPESVTAERRIVLAPEMKGRRAVRVHRPRDFLDRKMRKVTVELRFEDLLAGLSFADTVILDAATAEAAFEYDYVDAARDSYEYRSTFLFENGLSRVVEWQPASALDLVVTTP
;
A
#
# COMPACT_ATOMS: atom_id res chain seq x y z
N MET A 1 16.63 -53.71 6.11
CA MET A 1 16.97 -53.26 4.75
C MET A 1 16.40 -54.27 3.76
N LEU A 2 15.83 -53.76 2.66
CA LEU A 2 15.30 -54.53 1.55
C LEU A 2 16.34 -55.53 1.02
N LEU A 3 15.95 -56.79 0.81
CA LEU A 3 16.78 -57.87 0.32
C LEU A 3 16.33 -58.33 -1.08
N LEU A 4 17.27 -58.41 -2.02
CA LEU A 4 17.04 -58.79 -3.41
C LEU A 4 17.38 -60.27 -3.64
N ASP A 5 16.62 -61.17 -3.02
CA ASP A 5 16.79 -62.63 -3.15
C ASP A 5 15.62 -63.29 -3.90
N SER A 6 15.65 -64.62 -3.97
CA SER A 6 14.66 -65.46 -4.66
C SER A 6 13.23 -65.35 -4.10
N ARG A 7 13.04 -64.78 -2.91
CA ARG A 7 11.70 -64.55 -2.32
C ARG A 7 11.08 -63.24 -2.78
N SER A 8 11.83 -62.41 -3.50
CA SER A 8 11.20 -61.27 -4.20
C SER A 8 10.20 -61.84 -5.21
N GLN A 9 9.08 -61.17 -5.46
CA GLN A 9 8.08 -61.66 -6.42
C GLN A 9 7.17 -60.52 -6.85
N VAL A 10 6.34 -60.76 -7.87
CA VAL A 10 5.27 -59.84 -8.26
C VAL A 10 3.95 -60.45 -7.83
N ILE A 11 3.18 -59.74 -7.01
CA ILE A 11 1.84 -60.12 -6.59
C ILE A 11 0.91 -59.01 -7.05
N ASP A 12 -0.10 -59.35 -7.85
CA ASP A 12 -1.11 -58.40 -8.33
C ASP A 12 -0.46 -57.12 -8.91
N ASP A 13 0.41 -57.31 -9.92
CA ASP A 13 1.15 -56.24 -10.61
C ASP A 13 1.99 -55.31 -9.70
N ILE A 14 2.35 -55.76 -8.50
CA ILE A 14 3.19 -55.03 -7.55
C ILE A 14 4.40 -55.89 -7.18
N SER A 15 5.60 -55.33 -7.38
CA SER A 15 6.85 -55.99 -6.98
C SER A 15 6.98 -55.92 -5.46
N VAL A 16 7.23 -57.07 -4.82
CA VAL A 16 7.44 -57.19 -3.37
C VAL A 16 8.79 -57.80 -3.05
N PHE A 17 9.41 -57.31 -1.97
CA PHE A 17 10.77 -57.69 -1.55
C PHE A 17 10.81 -57.93 -0.03
N PRO A 18 11.46 -58.99 0.45
CA PRO A 18 11.61 -59.22 1.89
C PRO A 18 12.61 -58.27 2.53
N ASP A 19 12.52 -58.08 3.85
CA ASP A 19 13.63 -57.51 4.64
C ASP A 19 14.70 -58.57 4.95
N HIS A 20 15.96 -58.13 5.00
CA HIS A 20 17.09 -58.99 5.31
C HIS A 20 17.12 -59.57 6.74
N ALA A 21 16.43 -58.96 7.71
CA ALA A 21 16.54 -59.24 9.14
C ALA A 21 15.18 -59.52 9.79
N ASP A 22 14.12 -58.80 9.40
CA ASP A 22 12.78 -59.02 9.95
C ASP A 22 11.90 -59.82 8.95
N PRO A 23 11.55 -61.09 9.25
CA PRO A 23 10.74 -61.91 8.36
C PRO A 23 9.31 -61.38 8.16
N LEU A 24 8.81 -60.53 9.09
CA LEU A 24 7.50 -59.90 9.01
C LEU A 24 7.55 -58.52 8.34
N GLN A 25 8.70 -58.09 7.81
CA GLN A 25 8.81 -56.82 7.10
C GLN A 25 9.03 -57.08 5.60
N TRP A 26 8.17 -56.48 4.78
CA TRP A 26 8.22 -56.54 3.33
C TRP A 26 8.10 -55.14 2.74
N TYR A 27 8.68 -54.98 1.56
CA TYR A 27 8.69 -53.74 0.80
C TYR A 27 7.93 -53.93 -0.51
N TYR A 28 7.20 -52.92 -0.98
CA TYR A 28 6.49 -52.96 -2.26
C TYR A 28 6.85 -51.80 -3.18
N LEU A 29 6.79 -52.05 -4.49
CA LEU A 29 6.97 -51.05 -5.53
C LEU A 29 6.01 -51.34 -6.70
N PRO A 30 5.10 -50.41 -7.03
CA PRO A 30 4.11 -50.62 -8.10
C PRO A 30 4.70 -50.58 -9.51
N THR A 31 4.13 -51.36 -10.43
CA THR A 31 4.66 -51.50 -11.79
C THR A 31 4.09 -50.50 -12.80
N ALA A 32 3.00 -49.79 -12.47
CA ALA A 32 2.38 -48.80 -13.35
C ALA A 32 1.79 -47.62 -12.56
N PRO A 33 1.87 -46.38 -13.10
CA PRO A 33 1.20 -45.21 -12.53
C PRO A 33 -0.29 -45.18 -12.84
N HIS A 34 -1.04 -44.45 -12.01
CA HIS A 34 -2.45 -44.17 -12.22
C HIS A 34 -2.77 -42.70 -11.92
N ILE A 35 -3.95 -42.24 -12.36
CA ILE A 35 -4.43 -40.87 -12.10
C ILE A 35 -4.66 -40.68 -10.60
N THR A 36 -4.18 -39.56 -10.09
CA THR A 36 -4.41 -39.18 -8.69
C THR A 36 -5.90 -38.88 -8.49
N THR A 37 -6.48 -39.42 -7.43
CA THR A 37 -7.82 -39.09 -7.01
C THR A 37 -7.81 -38.41 -5.65
N VAL A 38 -8.75 -37.50 -5.44
CA VAL A 38 -8.97 -36.78 -4.18
C VAL A 38 -10.36 -37.15 -3.68
N ARG A 39 -10.44 -37.56 -2.41
CA ARG A 39 -11.73 -37.84 -1.77
C ARG A 39 -12.47 -36.53 -1.55
N ASP A 40 -13.65 -36.38 -2.13
CA ASP A 40 -14.52 -35.27 -1.80
C ASP A 40 -15.20 -35.51 -0.46
N GLU A 41 -15.02 -34.59 0.50
CA GLU A 41 -15.55 -34.74 1.88
C GLU A 41 -17.08 -34.70 1.94
N GLY A 42 -17.73 -34.03 0.97
CA GLY A 42 -19.19 -33.90 0.93
C GLY A 42 -19.91 -35.12 0.36
N SER A 43 -19.43 -35.66 -0.76
CA SER A 43 -20.03 -36.80 -1.47
C SER A 43 -19.41 -38.15 -1.09
N GLY A 44 -18.21 -38.14 -0.51
CA GLY A 44 -17.47 -39.35 -0.21
C GLY A 44 -17.14 -40.17 -1.46
N THR A 45 -16.96 -39.55 -2.62
CA THR A 45 -16.47 -40.19 -3.84
C THR A 45 -15.05 -39.73 -4.16
N ASP A 46 -14.32 -40.55 -4.92
CA ASP A 46 -12.98 -40.23 -5.37
C ASP A 46 -13.06 -39.46 -6.69
N VAL A 47 -12.53 -38.24 -6.72
CA VAL A 47 -12.57 -37.33 -7.86
C VAL A 47 -11.18 -37.30 -8.51
N PRO A 48 -11.04 -37.59 -9.82
CA PRO A 48 -9.74 -37.53 -10.48
C PRO A 48 -9.22 -36.08 -10.54
N SER A 49 -7.93 -35.88 -10.22
CA SER A 49 -7.25 -34.58 -10.35
C SER A 49 -6.84 -34.38 -11.81
N VAL A 50 -7.81 -33.87 -12.59
CA VAL A 50 -7.64 -33.53 -14.01
C VAL A 50 -8.45 -32.28 -14.35
N LEU A 51 -7.91 -31.45 -15.23
CA LEU A 51 -8.61 -30.32 -15.82
C LEU A 51 -8.16 -30.12 -17.27
N LEU A 52 -9.10 -30.29 -18.20
CA LEU A 52 -8.96 -29.89 -19.59
C LEU A 52 -9.66 -28.53 -19.77
N PHE A 53 -8.96 -27.49 -20.20
CA PHE A 53 -9.62 -26.25 -20.56
C PHE A 53 -9.22 -25.72 -21.93
N ALA A 54 -10.23 -25.29 -22.70
CA ALA A 54 -10.08 -24.69 -24.01
C ALA A 54 -10.09 -23.17 -23.90
N TYR A 55 -9.31 -22.52 -24.76
CA TYR A 55 -9.46 -21.11 -25.07
C TYR A 55 -9.70 -20.95 -26.58
N THR A 56 -10.68 -20.12 -26.94
CA THR A 56 -11.04 -19.86 -28.34
C THR A 56 -11.14 -18.37 -28.60
N GLY A 57 -10.32 -17.83 -29.50
CA GLY A 57 -10.55 -16.49 -30.03
C GLY A 57 -9.80 -16.17 -31.32
N VAL A 58 -9.91 -14.90 -31.74
CA VAL A 58 -9.35 -14.39 -33.02
C VAL A 58 -7.83 -14.60 -33.14
N GLU A 59 -7.09 -14.55 -32.03
CA GLU A 59 -5.63 -14.74 -31.99
C GLU A 59 -5.18 -16.20 -31.99
N GLY A 60 -6.11 -17.15 -31.88
CA GLY A 60 -5.80 -18.57 -31.86
C GLY A 60 -6.80 -19.39 -31.04
N SER A 61 -6.78 -20.70 -31.26
CA SER A 61 -7.56 -21.65 -30.48
C SER A 61 -6.65 -22.77 -30.00
N GLY A 62 -6.86 -23.24 -28.78
CA GLY A 62 -6.08 -24.30 -28.16
C GLY A 62 -6.61 -24.62 -26.77
N GLY A 63 -5.77 -25.23 -25.95
CA GLY A 63 -6.12 -25.49 -24.57
C GLY A 63 -4.99 -26.04 -23.73
N PHE A 64 -5.27 -26.29 -22.47
CA PHE A 64 -4.35 -26.97 -21.55
C PHE A 64 -5.02 -28.20 -20.96
N LEU A 65 -4.25 -29.29 -20.87
CA LEU A 65 -4.59 -30.46 -20.06
C LEU A 65 -3.67 -30.47 -18.85
N ASN A 66 -4.25 -30.26 -17.66
CA ASN A 66 -3.56 -30.43 -16.39
C ASN A 66 -3.99 -31.75 -15.77
N LEU A 67 -3.03 -32.56 -15.34
CA LEU A 67 -3.32 -33.81 -14.65
C LEU A 67 -2.22 -34.20 -13.67
N ASP A 68 -2.65 -34.98 -12.69
CA ASP A 68 -1.82 -35.51 -11.63
C ASP A 68 -1.82 -37.04 -11.67
N CYS A 69 -0.66 -37.68 -11.50
CA CYS A 69 -0.54 -39.13 -11.43
C CYS A 69 0.44 -39.57 -10.32
N ASN A 70 0.29 -40.81 -9.85
CA ASN A 70 1.14 -41.33 -8.79
C ASN A 70 1.25 -42.87 -8.82
N LEU A 71 2.08 -43.42 -7.92
CA LEU A 71 2.31 -44.85 -7.69
C LEU A 71 1.74 -45.30 -6.33
N GLY A 72 0.65 -44.68 -5.88
CA GLY A 72 -0.09 -45.13 -4.69
C GLY A 72 -0.74 -46.49 -4.90
N VAL A 73 -0.96 -47.21 -3.80
CA VAL A 73 -1.71 -48.48 -3.80
C VAL A 73 -2.76 -48.39 -2.71
N ALA A 74 -4.00 -48.79 -3.04
CA ALA A 74 -5.10 -48.80 -2.08
C ALA A 74 -4.83 -49.79 -0.94
N THR A 75 -5.27 -49.44 0.27
CA THR A 75 -4.97 -50.21 1.50
C THR A 75 -5.53 -51.64 1.46
N ASP A 76 -6.71 -51.83 0.87
CA ASP A 76 -7.34 -53.15 0.68
C ASP A 76 -6.51 -54.07 -0.23
N ARG A 77 -5.89 -53.50 -1.28
CA ARG A 77 -4.95 -54.21 -2.15
C ARG A 77 -3.67 -54.59 -1.42
N LEU A 78 -3.13 -53.68 -0.60
CA LEU A 78 -1.97 -53.97 0.26
C LEU A 78 -2.26 -55.07 1.29
N ASP A 79 -3.44 -55.07 1.91
CA ASP A 79 -3.88 -56.14 2.82
C ASP A 79 -3.99 -57.49 2.10
N GLY A 80 -4.46 -57.48 0.85
CA GLY A 80 -4.49 -58.66 -0.01
C GLY A 80 -3.10 -59.22 -0.29
N ILE A 81 -2.16 -58.35 -0.65
CA ILE A 81 -0.75 -58.70 -0.88
C ILE A 81 -0.11 -59.25 0.40
N ALA A 82 -0.33 -58.62 1.56
CA ALA A 82 0.21 -59.08 2.84
C ALA A 82 -0.25 -60.50 3.20
N ARG A 83 -1.55 -60.81 2.96
CA ARG A 83 -2.09 -62.17 3.16
C ARG A 83 -1.52 -63.18 2.18
N GLU A 84 -1.29 -62.78 0.92
CA GLU A 84 -0.66 -63.67 -0.06
C GLU A 84 0.78 -63.97 0.33
N ILE A 85 1.56 -62.96 0.74
CA ILE A 85 2.93 -63.14 1.26
C ILE A 85 2.92 -64.08 2.47
N GLN A 86 2.00 -63.88 3.42
CA GLN A 86 1.87 -64.76 4.59
C GLN A 86 1.69 -66.22 4.17
N ARG A 87 0.83 -66.49 3.18
CA ARG A 87 0.58 -67.83 2.63
C ARG A 87 1.81 -68.39 1.91
N THR A 88 2.41 -67.63 0.99
CA THR A 88 3.49 -68.14 0.14
C THR A 88 4.81 -68.31 0.90
N ALA A 89 5.08 -67.44 1.88
CA ALA A 89 6.29 -67.48 2.69
C ALA A 89 6.14 -68.30 3.99
N GLY A 90 4.95 -68.83 4.27
CA GLY A 90 4.69 -69.66 5.45
C GLY A 90 4.88 -68.93 6.79
N LEU A 91 4.41 -67.69 6.88
CA LEU A 91 4.59 -66.84 8.07
C LEU A 91 3.45 -67.04 9.09
N ASP A 92 3.79 -67.06 10.38
CA ASP A 92 2.81 -67.21 11.47
C ASP A 92 1.90 -65.98 11.60
N ASP A 93 2.45 -64.78 11.41
CA ASP A 93 1.74 -63.50 11.47
C ASP A 93 1.66 -62.81 10.11
N VAL A 94 0.69 -61.90 9.95
CA VAL A 94 0.56 -61.09 8.72
C VAL A 94 1.74 -60.11 8.63
N PRO A 95 2.53 -60.13 7.54
CA PRO A 95 3.67 -59.24 7.39
C PRO A 95 3.22 -57.78 7.15
N ARG A 96 4.06 -56.84 7.60
CA ARG A 96 3.94 -55.42 7.27
C ARG A 96 4.49 -55.16 5.88
N VAL A 97 3.68 -54.54 5.03
CA VAL A 97 4.05 -54.20 3.65
C VAL A 97 4.15 -52.68 3.55
N VAL A 98 5.35 -52.16 3.29
CA VAL A 98 5.64 -50.71 3.25
C VAL A 98 6.27 -50.33 1.90
N PRO A 99 6.15 -49.09 1.42
CA PRO A 99 6.76 -48.72 0.15
C PRO A 99 8.29 -48.82 0.21
N VAL A 100 8.92 -49.15 -0.92
CA VAL A 100 10.38 -49.12 -1.05
C VAL A 100 10.90 -47.70 -0.82
N PRO A 101 11.89 -47.50 0.07
CA PRO A 101 12.55 -46.20 0.22
C PRO A 101 13.35 -45.85 -1.05
N LEU A 102 12.95 -44.77 -1.73
CA LEU A 102 13.61 -44.28 -2.92
C LEU A 102 14.72 -43.29 -2.56
N VAL A 103 15.78 -43.28 -3.37
CA VAL A 103 16.94 -42.37 -3.22
C VAL A 103 17.05 -41.35 -4.36
N GLY A 104 16.33 -41.57 -5.45
CA GLY A 104 16.31 -40.71 -6.62
C GLY A 104 15.28 -41.18 -7.63
N GLY A 105 15.05 -40.37 -8.66
CA GLY A 105 14.26 -40.80 -9.80
C GLY A 105 13.81 -39.66 -10.70
N THR A 106 13.33 -40.02 -11.88
CA THR A 106 12.74 -39.09 -12.84
C THR A 106 11.37 -39.57 -13.32
N VAL A 107 10.56 -38.66 -13.86
CA VAL A 107 9.27 -38.95 -14.46
C VAL A 107 9.14 -38.20 -15.78
N ARG A 108 8.61 -38.90 -16.80
CA ARG A 108 8.36 -38.36 -18.13
C ARG A 108 6.96 -38.72 -18.61
N MET A 109 6.38 -37.85 -19.43
CA MET A 109 5.11 -38.06 -20.10
C MET A 109 5.29 -38.01 -21.61
N GLN A 110 4.62 -38.92 -22.31
CA GLN A 110 4.38 -38.82 -23.74
C GLN A 110 2.89 -38.72 -24.01
N MET A 111 2.51 -37.79 -24.88
CA MET A 111 1.14 -37.56 -25.26
C MET A 111 1.07 -37.13 -26.73
N LEU A 112 0.29 -37.86 -27.53
CA LEU A 112 0.14 -37.60 -28.97
C LEU A 112 1.52 -37.49 -29.67
N ASP A 113 1.89 -36.31 -30.17
CA ASP A 113 3.15 -35.98 -30.82
C ASP A 113 4.20 -35.33 -29.90
N GLY A 114 3.89 -35.10 -28.62
CA GLY A 114 4.79 -34.47 -27.64
C GLY A 114 5.36 -35.44 -26.59
N GLU A 115 6.59 -35.18 -26.15
CA GLU A 115 7.27 -35.86 -25.03
C GLU A 115 7.85 -34.80 -24.08
N SER A 116 7.70 -34.97 -22.77
CA SER A 116 8.36 -34.12 -21.76
C SER A 116 9.89 -34.14 -21.95
N ASP A 117 10.56 -33.02 -21.70
CA ASP A 117 12.01 -32.83 -21.89
C ASP A 117 12.52 -32.96 -23.34
N ARG A 118 11.62 -33.03 -24.34
CA ARG A 118 11.98 -32.97 -25.76
C ARG A 118 11.10 -31.96 -26.51
N PRO A 119 11.69 -31.07 -27.33
CA PRO A 119 10.89 -30.23 -28.22
C PRO A 119 10.11 -31.11 -29.20
N THR A 120 8.81 -30.85 -29.37
CA THR A 120 8.01 -31.46 -30.43
C THR A 120 8.64 -31.10 -31.79
N GLU A 121 9.06 -32.10 -32.57
CA GLU A 121 9.61 -31.87 -33.90
C GLU A 121 8.53 -31.28 -34.83
N VAL A 122 8.90 -30.23 -35.57
CA VAL A 122 7.98 -29.60 -36.53
C VAL A 122 8.11 -30.33 -37.85
N ILE A 123 7.12 -31.16 -38.18
CA ILE A 123 7.01 -31.81 -39.48
C ILE A 123 6.10 -30.96 -40.38
N GLU A 124 6.67 -30.42 -41.45
CA GLU A 124 5.97 -29.56 -42.40
C GLU A 124 4.76 -30.29 -43.03
N GLY A 125 3.56 -29.75 -42.89
CA GLY A 125 2.31 -30.33 -43.41
C GLY A 125 1.52 -31.22 -42.45
N HIS A 126 1.99 -31.43 -41.21
CA HIS A 126 1.27 -32.21 -40.19
C HIS A 126 0.74 -31.29 -39.05
N PRO A 127 -0.43 -31.62 -38.46
CA PRO A 127 -0.94 -30.89 -37.30
C PRO A 127 -0.01 -31.12 -36.09
N ARG A 128 0.23 -30.06 -35.30
CA ARG A 128 1.04 -30.11 -34.09
C ARG A 128 0.13 -30.16 -32.87
N PHE A 129 -0.24 -31.36 -32.42
CA PHE A 129 -1.24 -31.51 -31.37
C PHE A 129 -0.76 -30.97 -30.02
N VAL A 130 0.50 -31.21 -29.67
CA VAL A 130 1.14 -30.76 -28.43
C VAL A 130 2.16 -29.66 -28.71
N LEU A 131 1.95 -28.51 -28.09
CA LEU A 131 2.84 -27.34 -28.15
C LEU A 131 3.98 -27.46 -27.14
N SER A 132 3.68 -27.82 -25.89
CA SER A 132 4.66 -28.10 -24.83
C SER A 132 4.08 -29.04 -23.77
N ILE A 133 4.97 -29.71 -23.03
CA ILE A 133 4.64 -30.45 -21.81
C ILE A 133 5.54 -29.89 -20.71
N ASP A 134 4.93 -29.29 -19.70
CA ASP A 134 5.61 -28.71 -18.54
C ASP A 134 5.41 -29.62 -17.32
N ASN A 135 6.51 -30.12 -16.76
CA ASN A 135 6.54 -30.87 -15.50
C ASN A 135 7.90 -30.72 -14.80
N ASP A 136 7.95 -30.97 -13.49
CA ASP A 136 9.22 -31.23 -12.82
C ASP A 136 9.69 -32.64 -13.21
N THR A 137 10.96 -32.78 -13.58
CA THR A 137 11.55 -34.05 -13.96
C THR A 137 11.68 -35.00 -12.77
N ALA A 138 11.81 -34.47 -11.55
CA ALA A 138 11.86 -35.26 -10.33
C ALA A 138 10.45 -35.44 -9.73
N PRO A 139 9.93 -36.67 -9.60
CA PRO A 139 8.69 -36.91 -8.88
C PRO A 139 8.89 -36.76 -7.36
N ALA A 140 7.80 -36.72 -6.59
CA ALA A 140 7.91 -36.83 -5.14
C ALA A 140 8.61 -38.15 -4.77
N LEU A 141 9.70 -38.09 -4.00
CA LEU A 141 10.44 -39.30 -3.58
C LEU A 141 9.89 -39.91 -2.28
N TYR A 142 8.89 -39.28 -1.67
CA TYR A 142 8.19 -39.74 -0.47
C TYR A 142 6.68 -39.83 -0.71
N GLY A 143 5.98 -40.59 0.13
CA GLY A 143 4.53 -40.79 0.00
C GLY A 143 4.17 -41.72 -1.17
N VAL A 144 3.30 -41.26 -2.06
CA VAL A 144 2.76 -42.04 -3.19
C VAL A 144 3.47 -41.77 -4.52
N ASN A 145 4.59 -41.05 -4.51
CA ASN A 145 5.34 -40.68 -5.72
C ASN A 145 4.55 -39.86 -6.74
N GLN A 146 3.96 -38.77 -6.26
CA GLN A 146 3.20 -37.81 -7.03
C GLN A 146 4.03 -37.14 -8.16
N ALA A 147 3.44 -37.01 -9.34
CA ALA A 147 3.91 -36.19 -10.44
C ALA A 147 2.74 -35.40 -11.07
N ALA A 148 2.99 -34.14 -11.41
CA ALA A 148 2.02 -33.22 -12.01
C ALA A 148 2.49 -32.79 -13.41
N PHE A 149 1.56 -32.72 -14.36
CA PHE A 149 1.82 -32.37 -15.75
C PHE A 149 0.85 -31.30 -16.24
N SER A 150 1.38 -30.32 -16.98
CA SER A 150 0.61 -29.34 -17.74
C SER A 150 0.97 -29.46 -19.22
N VAL A 151 0.01 -29.85 -20.06
CA VAL A 151 0.19 -30.02 -21.50
C VAL A 151 -0.48 -28.88 -22.23
N HIS A 152 0.30 -28.10 -22.98
CA HIS A 152 -0.22 -27.06 -23.87
C HIS A 152 -0.59 -27.68 -25.23
N LEU A 153 -1.84 -27.54 -25.63
CA LEU A 153 -2.43 -28.14 -26.82
C LEU A 153 -2.78 -27.06 -27.85
N ASP A 154 -2.59 -27.37 -29.13
CA ASP A 154 -3.18 -26.59 -30.22
C ASP A 154 -4.67 -26.92 -30.38
N LYS A 155 -5.33 -26.30 -31.37
CA LYS A 155 -6.75 -26.56 -31.65
C LYS A 155 -7.04 -28.03 -31.96
N ALA A 156 -6.17 -28.68 -32.74
CA ALA A 156 -6.35 -30.07 -33.13
C ALA A 156 -6.13 -31.00 -31.93
N GLY A 157 -5.12 -30.71 -31.11
CA GLY A 157 -4.77 -31.42 -29.89
C GLY A 157 -5.89 -31.37 -28.86
N PHE A 158 -6.42 -30.18 -28.58
CA PHE A 158 -7.56 -30.04 -27.68
C PHE A 158 -8.76 -30.88 -28.17
N THR A 159 -9.09 -30.78 -29.46
CA THR A 159 -10.22 -31.51 -30.05
C THR A 159 -10.01 -33.02 -29.98
N ALA A 160 -8.78 -33.50 -30.24
CA ALA A 160 -8.43 -34.90 -30.16
C ALA A 160 -8.56 -35.44 -28.73
N VAL A 161 -8.03 -34.71 -27.74
CA VAL A 161 -8.11 -35.09 -26.32
C VAL A 161 -9.55 -35.09 -25.83
N GLU A 162 -10.32 -34.05 -26.17
CA GLU A 162 -11.72 -33.96 -25.78
C GLU A 162 -12.56 -35.09 -26.39
N ALA A 163 -12.31 -35.49 -27.64
CA ALA A 163 -12.96 -36.63 -28.27
C ALA A 163 -12.52 -37.97 -27.64
N CYS A 164 -11.25 -38.08 -27.23
CA CYS A 164 -10.74 -39.27 -26.55
C CYS A 164 -11.25 -39.40 -25.10
N LEU A 165 -11.76 -38.32 -24.47
CA LEU A 165 -12.44 -38.44 -23.18
C LEU A 165 -13.68 -39.34 -23.26
N ASP A 166 -14.33 -39.45 -24.43
CA ASP A 166 -15.47 -40.36 -24.63
C ASP A 166 -15.05 -41.78 -25.06
N GLY A 167 -13.75 -41.99 -25.29
CA GLY A 167 -13.17 -43.26 -25.72
C GLY A 167 -12.61 -44.09 -24.57
N ALA A 168 -12.35 -45.38 -24.83
CA ALA A 168 -11.82 -46.31 -23.83
C ALA A 168 -10.33 -46.08 -23.48
N ILE A 169 -9.58 -45.27 -24.25
CA ILE A 169 -8.14 -45.07 -24.08
C ILE A 169 -7.77 -43.62 -24.40
N LEU A 170 -7.07 -42.96 -23.48
CA LEU A 170 -6.34 -41.71 -23.72
C LEU A 170 -4.90 -42.03 -24.15
N PRO A 171 -4.37 -41.40 -25.21
CA PRO A 171 -3.01 -41.61 -25.70
C PRO A 171 -1.99 -40.87 -24.83
N ILE A 172 -2.04 -41.08 -23.52
CA ILE A 172 -1.14 -40.51 -22.52
C ILE A 172 -0.39 -41.67 -21.86
N VAL A 173 0.93 -41.63 -21.94
CA VAL A 173 1.83 -42.58 -21.29
C VAL A 173 2.67 -41.82 -20.28
N VAL A 174 2.75 -42.34 -19.06
CA VAL A 174 3.69 -41.84 -18.05
C VAL A 174 4.70 -42.94 -17.74
N ALA A 175 5.98 -42.57 -17.70
CA ALA A 175 7.07 -43.45 -17.36
C ALA A 175 7.92 -42.84 -16.25
N TYR A 176 8.02 -43.55 -15.14
CA TYR A 176 8.92 -43.25 -14.04
C TYR A 176 10.26 -43.98 -14.26
N SER A 177 11.31 -43.48 -13.63
CA SER A 177 12.61 -44.11 -13.50
C SER A 177 13.08 -43.89 -12.08
N LEU A 178 12.83 -44.84 -11.20
CA LEU A 178 13.04 -44.70 -9.75
C LEU A 178 14.23 -45.49 -9.27
N GLU A 179 15.03 -44.88 -8.41
CA GLU A 179 16.25 -45.45 -7.86
C GLU A 179 16.03 -45.84 -6.38
N PHE A 180 16.43 -47.04 -6.00
CA PHE A 180 16.33 -47.54 -4.64
C PHE A 180 17.54 -48.38 -4.23
N LEU A 181 17.75 -48.52 -2.93
CA LEU A 181 18.86 -49.30 -2.37
C LEU A 181 18.37 -50.67 -1.89
N GLY A 182 19.00 -51.73 -2.36
CA GLY A 182 18.73 -53.11 -1.95
C GLY A 182 19.99 -53.83 -1.52
N LEU A 183 19.87 -54.69 -0.52
CA LEU A 183 20.94 -55.60 -0.13
C LEU A 183 20.96 -56.77 -1.11
N ARG A 184 22.09 -56.96 -1.78
CA ARG A 184 22.29 -58.12 -2.65
C ARG A 184 22.72 -59.34 -1.82
N PRO A 185 22.27 -60.56 -2.14
CA PRO A 185 22.84 -61.77 -1.59
C PRO A 185 24.35 -61.89 -1.92
N ALA A 186 25.12 -62.59 -1.09
CA ALA A 186 26.55 -62.77 -1.29
C ALA A 186 26.83 -63.95 -2.22
N TYR A 187 27.52 -63.72 -3.35
CA TYR A 187 27.98 -64.74 -4.29
C TYR A 187 29.36 -64.38 -4.83
N ASN A 188 30.22 -65.38 -5.05
CA ASN A 188 31.57 -65.19 -5.59
C ASN A 188 31.59 -65.42 -7.10
N VAL A 189 31.52 -64.34 -7.89
CA VAL A 189 31.54 -64.38 -9.36
C VAL A 189 32.62 -63.45 -9.88
N THR A 190 33.50 -63.98 -10.74
CA THR A 190 34.47 -63.21 -11.52
C THR A 190 33.92 -62.99 -12.93
N LEU A 191 33.82 -61.72 -13.33
CA LEU A 191 33.34 -61.29 -14.64
C LEU A 191 34.50 -60.67 -15.43
N SER A 192 34.61 -60.97 -16.73
CA SER A 192 35.55 -60.32 -17.66
C SER A 192 34.82 -60.00 -18.97
N ILE A 193 34.67 -58.71 -19.28
CA ILE A 193 33.97 -58.20 -20.47
C ILE A 193 34.95 -57.55 -21.45
N ASP A 194 34.84 -57.91 -22.73
CA ASP A 194 35.50 -57.24 -23.87
C ASP A 194 34.55 -56.19 -24.48
N TRP A 195 34.67 -54.94 -24.00
CA TRP A 195 33.78 -53.85 -24.39
C TRP A 195 33.84 -53.49 -25.87
N ASP A 196 34.99 -53.65 -26.53
CA ASP A 196 35.13 -53.37 -27.97
C ASP A 196 34.26 -54.35 -28.78
N ARG A 197 34.25 -55.63 -28.40
CA ARG A 197 33.42 -56.65 -29.05
C ARG A 197 31.93 -56.49 -28.72
N VAL A 198 31.60 -56.11 -27.48
CA VAL A 198 30.22 -55.84 -27.07
C VAL A 198 29.65 -54.64 -27.84
N GLN A 199 30.35 -53.50 -27.84
CA GLN A 199 29.86 -52.30 -28.52
C GLN A 199 29.71 -52.54 -30.02
N LYS A 200 30.69 -53.18 -30.68
CA LYS A 200 30.60 -53.49 -32.11
C LYS A 200 29.36 -54.34 -32.43
N HIS A 201 29.09 -55.37 -31.65
CA HIS A 201 27.92 -56.22 -31.86
C HIS A 201 26.61 -55.46 -31.62
N LEU A 202 26.52 -54.66 -30.55
CA LEU A 202 25.33 -53.85 -30.28
C LEU A 202 25.10 -52.76 -31.34
N ASP A 203 26.15 -52.11 -31.84
CA ASP A 203 26.07 -51.14 -32.93
C ASP A 203 25.61 -51.79 -34.25
N GLU A 204 26.10 -52.99 -34.57
CA GLU A 204 25.69 -53.75 -35.77
C GLU A 204 24.23 -54.26 -35.66
N THR A 205 23.84 -54.77 -34.49
CA THR A 205 22.52 -55.37 -34.24
C THR A 205 21.43 -54.30 -34.07
N PHE A 206 21.74 -53.19 -33.40
CA PHE A 206 20.75 -52.19 -32.98
C PHE A 206 20.95 -50.79 -33.60
N GLY A 207 22.04 -50.54 -34.33
CA GLY A 207 22.39 -49.18 -34.79
C GLY A 207 21.53 -48.60 -35.93
N ALA A 208 20.70 -49.43 -36.58
CA ALA A 208 19.83 -49.05 -37.71
C ALA A 208 18.33 -48.96 -37.34
N SER A 209 17.92 -49.50 -36.20
CA SER A 209 16.52 -49.56 -35.76
C SER A 209 16.28 -48.60 -34.59
N VAL A 210 15.05 -48.09 -34.47
CA VAL A 210 14.72 -47.00 -33.54
C VAL A 210 14.29 -47.53 -32.16
N MET A 211 13.80 -48.78 -32.05
CA MET A 211 13.29 -49.37 -30.82
C MET A 211 13.43 -50.90 -30.77
N PHE A 212 13.55 -51.43 -29.54
CA PHE A 212 13.76 -52.85 -29.27
C PHE A 212 13.01 -53.32 -28.01
N PHE A 213 12.65 -54.60 -27.97
CA PHE A 213 12.07 -55.23 -26.78
C PHE A 213 13.17 -55.81 -25.87
N SER A 214 12.88 -55.91 -24.56
CA SER A 214 13.81 -56.52 -23.58
C SER A 214 14.25 -57.95 -23.95
N THR A 215 13.43 -58.69 -24.70
CA THR A 215 13.76 -60.01 -25.23
C THR A 215 14.85 -59.96 -26.29
N GLU A 216 14.83 -58.97 -27.18
CA GLU A 216 15.84 -58.79 -28.22
C GLU A 216 17.18 -58.41 -27.61
N ILE A 217 17.16 -57.55 -26.59
CA ILE A 217 18.35 -57.21 -25.80
C ILE A 217 18.90 -58.46 -25.10
N SER A 218 18.04 -59.27 -24.49
CA SER A 218 18.44 -60.50 -23.80
C SER A 218 19.11 -61.48 -24.76
N THR A 219 18.54 -61.69 -25.95
CA THR A 219 19.12 -62.53 -27.00
C THR A 219 20.48 -62.02 -27.46
N ALA A 220 20.61 -60.71 -27.70
CA ALA A 220 21.90 -60.12 -28.10
C ALA A 220 22.97 -60.26 -27.00
N VAL A 221 22.59 -60.13 -25.73
CA VAL A 221 23.51 -60.39 -24.61
C VAL A 221 23.88 -61.87 -24.53
N ASP A 222 22.95 -62.79 -24.79
CA ASP A 222 23.21 -64.23 -24.81
C ASP A 222 24.20 -64.59 -25.93
N GLU A 223 24.06 -64.01 -27.13
CA GLU A 223 25.03 -64.14 -28.23
C GLU A 223 26.42 -63.61 -27.85
N LEU A 224 26.50 -62.54 -27.07
CA LEU A 224 27.74 -61.99 -26.54
C LEU A 224 28.41 -62.89 -25.49
N VAL A 225 27.61 -63.60 -24.69
CA VAL A 225 28.09 -64.63 -23.76
C VAL A 225 28.60 -65.86 -24.52
N GLU A 226 27.85 -66.35 -25.50
CA GLU A 226 28.23 -67.49 -26.33
C GLU A 226 29.50 -67.24 -27.15
N SER A 227 29.63 -66.04 -27.73
CA SER A 227 30.81 -65.62 -28.51
C SER A 227 32.05 -65.31 -27.66
N ARG A 228 31.96 -65.53 -26.34
CA ARG A 228 32.99 -65.25 -25.33
C ARG A 228 33.47 -63.80 -25.33
N ALA A 229 32.63 -62.86 -25.75
CA ALA A 229 32.87 -61.43 -25.52
C ALA A 229 32.61 -61.07 -24.05
N ILE A 230 31.73 -61.84 -23.39
CA ILE A 230 31.48 -61.81 -21.95
C ILE A 230 31.88 -63.18 -21.38
N VAL A 231 32.84 -63.21 -20.47
CA VAL A 231 33.31 -64.44 -19.79
C VAL A 231 33.03 -64.32 -18.30
N PHE A 232 32.43 -65.34 -17.69
CA PHE A 232 32.22 -65.37 -16.23
C PHE A 232 32.65 -66.73 -15.63
N SER A 233 33.17 -66.70 -14.40
CA SER A 233 33.38 -67.88 -13.55
C SER A 233 32.74 -67.68 -12.19
N ALA A 234 31.83 -68.56 -11.80
CA ALA A 234 31.21 -68.56 -10.48
C ALA A 234 31.88 -69.62 -9.58
N ASP A 235 32.37 -69.20 -8.41
CA ASP A 235 32.89 -70.12 -7.38
C ASP A 235 31.75 -70.45 -6.41
N THR A 236 31.06 -71.56 -6.66
CA THR A 236 29.99 -72.05 -5.78
C THR A 236 30.56 -72.71 -4.54
N PHE A 237 30.63 -71.99 -3.43
CA PHE A 237 30.92 -72.59 -2.12
C PHE A 237 29.62 -73.20 -1.54
N VAL A 238 29.67 -74.48 -1.18
CA VAL A 238 28.58 -75.24 -0.54
C VAL A 238 28.78 -75.22 0.97
N PRO A 239 27.86 -74.68 1.79
CA PRO A 239 27.69 -75.16 3.16
C PRO A 239 26.90 -76.46 3.10
N GLU A 240 27.35 -77.50 3.81
CA GLU A 240 26.66 -78.80 3.88
C GLU A 240 25.19 -78.61 4.28
N GLY A 241 24.26 -78.96 3.39
CA GLY A 241 22.83 -79.05 3.70
C GLY A 241 21.82 -78.68 2.60
N GLU A 242 22.20 -77.98 1.53
CA GLU A 242 21.25 -77.54 0.48
C GLU A 242 21.36 -78.32 -0.84
N GLU A 243 20.20 -78.60 -1.44
CA GLU A 243 20.03 -79.37 -2.69
C GLU A 243 20.60 -78.66 -3.93
N HIS A 244 20.88 -79.44 -4.99
CA HIS A 244 21.52 -78.98 -6.24
C HIS A 244 20.75 -77.89 -7.01
N GLU A 245 19.47 -77.63 -6.70
CA GLU A 245 18.68 -76.57 -7.36
C GLU A 245 19.22 -75.17 -7.06
N GLY A 246 19.69 -74.91 -5.83
CA GLY A 246 20.21 -73.59 -5.44
C GLY A 246 21.49 -73.17 -6.17
N ILE A 247 22.20 -74.08 -6.83
CA ILE A 247 23.41 -73.79 -7.60
C ILE A 247 23.07 -73.21 -8.98
N LEU A 248 22.05 -73.76 -9.64
CA LEU A 248 21.58 -73.29 -10.96
C LEU A 248 20.95 -71.90 -10.84
N GLU A 249 20.11 -71.69 -9.82
CA GLU A 249 19.51 -70.39 -9.53
C GLU A 249 20.57 -69.29 -9.30
N ARG A 250 21.65 -69.60 -8.56
CA ARG A 250 22.73 -68.64 -8.26
C ARG A 250 23.49 -68.21 -9.53
N ARG A 251 23.69 -69.13 -10.48
CA ARG A 251 24.31 -68.83 -11.78
C ARG A 251 23.39 -67.95 -12.63
N ASP A 252 22.10 -68.27 -12.68
CA ASP A 252 21.13 -67.54 -13.50
C ASP A 252 20.93 -66.11 -13.00
N LEU A 253 20.96 -65.89 -11.67
CA LEU A 253 20.94 -64.55 -11.07
C LEU A 253 22.18 -63.71 -11.42
N ALA A 254 23.35 -64.33 -11.49
CA ALA A 254 24.58 -63.64 -11.90
C ALA A 254 24.54 -63.23 -13.38
N VAL A 255 23.98 -64.08 -14.25
CA VAL A 255 23.77 -63.76 -15.67
C VAL A 255 22.74 -62.64 -15.83
N ALA A 256 21.64 -62.67 -15.08
CA ALA A 256 20.64 -61.61 -15.08
C ALA A 256 21.24 -60.25 -14.67
N GLN A 257 22.18 -60.24 -13.72
CA GLN A 257 22.89 -59.02 -13.31
C GLN A 257 23.70 -58.40 -14.46
N VAL A 258 24.40 -59.22 -15.23
CA VAL A 258 25.21 -58.75 -16.35
C VAL A 258 24.32 -58.21 -17.46
N ARG A 259 23.20 -58.89 -17.75
CA ARG A 259 22.17 -58.41 -18.69
C ARG A 259 21.68 -57.02 -18.30
N GLN A 260 21.35 -56.81 -17.03
CA GLN A 260 20.89 -55.51 -16.54
C GLN A 260 21.98 -54.43 -16.69
N MET A 261 23.22 -54.72 -16.30
CA MET A 261 24.32 -53.75 -16.40
C MET A 261 24.57 -53.30 -17.85
N ILE A 262 24.49 -54.22 -18.81
CA ILE A 262 24.62 -53.89 -20.24
C ILE A 262 23.40 -53.09 -20.71
N THR A 263 22.21 -53.47 -20.28
CA THR A 263 20.97 -52.74 -20.60
C THR A 263 21.05 -51.29 -20.12
N ASP A 264 21.40 -51.06 -18.85
CA ASP A 264 21.52 -49.72 -18.27
C ASP A 264 22.63 -48.88 -18.93
N ALA A 265 23.71 -49.51 -19.41
CA ALA A 265 24.85 -48.82 -20.01
C ALA A 265 24.58 -48.34 -21.45
N PHE A 266 23.79 -49.10 -22.22
CA PHE A 266 23.62 -48.91 -23.67
C PHE A 266 22.20 -48.60 -24.11
N PHE A 267 21.21 -48.74 -23.24
CA PHE A 267 19.80 -48.58 -23.59
C PHE A 267 19.11 -47.62 -22.62
N THR A 268 18.12 -46.90 -23.13
CA THR A 268 17.24 -46.07 -22.32
C THR A 268 15.81 -46.52 -22.49
N PRO A 269 15.00 -46.57 -21.40
CA PRO A 269 13.57 -46.82 -21.51
C PRO A 269 12.95 -45.84 -22.51
N SER A 270 12.23 -46.38 -23.49
CA SER A 270 11.57 -45.62 -24.54
C SER A 270 10.12 -46.05 -24.65
N ILE A 271 9.28 -45.17 -25.15
CA ILE A 271 7.86 -45.42 -25.37
C ILE A 271 7.63 -45.47 -26.90
N PRO A 272 6.79 -46.37 -27.43
CA PRO A 272 6.53 -46.45 -28.85
C PRO A 272 5.93 -45.13 -29.40
N PRO A 273 6.51 -44.54 -30.47
CA PRO A 273 5.96 -43.36 -31.09
C PRO A 273 4.61 -43.68 -31.75
N TRP A 274 3.69 -42.74 -31.65
CA TRP A 274 2.45 -42.77 -32.41
C TRP A 274 2.77 -42.60 -33.90
N THR A 275 2.47 -43.62 -34.71
CA THR A 275 2.56 -43.52 -36.18
C THR A 275 1.16 -43.62 -36.78
N PRO A 276 0.61 -42.53 -37.34
CA PRO A 276 -0.77 -42.48 -37.82
C PRO A 276 -1.03 -43.22 -39.15
N GLU A 277 -0.02 -43.84 -39.76
CA GLU A 277 -0.13 -44.25 -41.17
C GLU A 277 -0.83 -45.59 -41.44
N LYS A 278 -1.24 -46.37 -40.42
CA LYS A 278 -2.03 -47.60 -40.66
C LYS A 278 -3.09 -47.86 -39.58
N THR A 279 -4.35 -47.66 -39.93
CA THR A 279 -5.49 -48.39 -39.36
C THR A 279 -5.86 -49.51 -40.34
N PRO A 280 -6.14 -50.78 -39.95
CA PRO A 280 -6.49 -51.32 -38.63
C PRO A 280 -5.59 -52.50 -38.20
N ASP A 281 -4.71 -52.28 -37.21
CA ASP A 281 -4.10 -53.37 -36.42
C ASP A 281 -3.78 -52.92 -34.97
N TRP A 282 -4.35 -51.79 -34.52
CA TRP A 282 -4.16 -51.28 -33.16
C TRP A 282 -4.87 -52.17 -32.12
N GLU A 283 -6.02 -52.76 -32.48
CA GLU A 283 -6.71 -53.80 -31.68
C GLU A 283 -5.91 -55.11 -31.62
N ARG A 284 -5.11 -55.44 -32.65
CA ARG A 284 -4.21 -56.61 -32.60
C ARG A 284 -2.97 -56.32 -31.76
N ALA A 285 -2.40 -55.12 -31.86
CA ALA A 285 -1.30 -54.68 -31.00
C ALA A 285 -1.72 -54.66 -29.52
N LEU A 286 -2.92 -54.18 -29.20
CA LEU A 286 -3.46 -54.20 -27.83
C LEU A 286 -3.88 -55.58 -27.33
N ASN A 287 -4.40 -56.48 -28.20
CA ASN A 287 -4.66 -57.87 -27.80
C ASN A 287 -3.37 -58.68 -27.63
N VAL A 288 -2.29 -58.32 -28.33
CA VAL A 288 -0.96 -58.90 -28.12
C VAL A 288 -0.31 -58.34 -26.86
N ILE A 289 -0.43 -57.04 -26.58
CA ILE A 289 0.08 -56.40 -25.35
C ILE A 289 -0.70 -56.84 -24.10
N GLY A 290 -2.04 -56.84 -24.17
CA GLY A 290 -2.93 -57.29 -23.09
C GLY A 290 -2.94 -58.81 -22.89
N GLY A 291 -2.74 -59.59 -23.97
CA GLY A 291 -2.63 -61.06 -23.92
C GLY A 291 -1.27 -61.57 -23.42
N LEU A 292 -0.21 -60.76 -23.52
CA LEU A 292 1.12 -61.07 -22.94
C LEU A 292 1.27 -60.59 -21.48
N ALA A 293 0.61 -59.50 -21.09
CA ALA A 293 0.66 -58.97 -19.72
C ALA A 293 0.14 -60.00 -18.69
N ALA A 294 -0.89 -60.78 -19.04
CA ALA A 294 -1.44 -61.83 -18.17
C ALA A 294 -0.56 -63.09 -18.03
N LYS A 295 0.59 -63.18 -18.69
CA LYS A 295 1.44 -64.39 -18.69
C LYS A 295 2.91 -64.18 -18.32
N GLY A 296 3.34 -62.97 -17.93
CA GLY A 296 4.75 -62.66 -17.61
C GLY A 296 5.11 -62.50 -16.12
N ALA A 297 4.14 -62.57 -15.19
CA ALA A 297 4.34 -62.04 -13.83
C ALA A 297 5.19 -62.89 -12.84
N SER A 298 6.02 -63.85 -13.27
CA SER A 298 6.73 -64.76 -12.34
C SER A 298 8.27 -64.68 -12.38
N ALA A 299 8.85 -63.56 -12.81
CA ALA A 299 10.19 -63.63 -13.40
C ALA A 299 11.18 -62.45 -13.24
N ALA A 300 11.12 -61.71 -12.14
CA ALA A 300 12.14 -60.71 -11.84
C ALA A 300 12.66 -60.78 -10.40
N ALA A 301 12.72 -62.01 -9.88
CA ALA A 301 13.37 -62.35 -8.62
C ALA A 301 14.20 -63.66 -8.67
N GLY A 302 13.99 -64.46 -9.71
CA GLY A 302 14.45 -65.85 -9.76
C GLY A 302 13.56 -66.73 -10.63
N GLY A 303 13.07 -66.21 -11.76
CA GLY A 303 12.33 -66.95 -12.80
C GLY A 303 12.32 -66.15 -14.11
N PRO A 304 11.95 -66.69 -15.30
CA PRO A 304 12.09 -65.99 -16.59
C PRO A 304 10.77 -65.46 -17.21
N ALA A 305 10.83 -64.24 -17.80
CA ALA A 305 9.88 -63.52 -18.67
C ALA A 305 9.36 -62.12 -18.20
N THR A 306 10.08 -61.07 -18.62
CA THR A 306 9.56 -59.93 -19.40
C THR A 306 8.34 -59.14 -18.89
N THR A 307 8.58 -58.04 -18.19
CA THR A 307 7.79 -56.82 -18.46
C THR A 307 8.12 -56.37 -19.88
N ALA A 308 7.10 -56.17 -20.73
CA ALA A 308 7.28 -55.65 -22.09
C ALA A 308 7.66 -54.17 -22.06
N ALA A 309 8.86 -53.85 -21.55
CA ALA A 309 9.45 -52.54 -21.64
C ALA A 309 10.15 -52.39 -23.00
N THR A 310 9.83 -51.30 -23.70
CA THR A 310 10.51 -50.89 -24.93
C THR A 310 11.71 -50.01 -24.60
N PHE A 311 12.78 -50.15 -25.37
CA PHE A 311 14.02 -49.42 -25.16
C PHE A 311 14.54 -48.83 -26.47
N SER A 312 15.23 -47.69 -26.37
CA SER A 312 15.99 -47.10 -27.47
C SER A 312 17.48 -47.27 -27.23
N TYR A 313 18.22 -47.56 -28.30
CA TYR A 313 19.66 -47.74 -28.23
C TYR A 313 20.40 -46.40 -28.14
N LYS A 314 21.26 -46.24 -27.12
CA LYS A 314 22.06 -45.05 -26.87
C LYS A 314 23.41 -45.20 -27.57
N LYS A 315 23.61 -44.47 -28.68
CA LYS A 315 24.92 -44.35 -29.35
C LYS A 315 25.90 -43.57 -28.46
N THR A 316 26.52 -44.28 -27.52
CA THR A 316 27.60 -43.75 -26.67
C THR A 316 28.89 -44.38 -27.12
N ASP A 317 29.87 -43.56 -27.53
CA ASP A 317 31.17 -44.05 -27.98
C ASP A 317 32.07 -44.38 -26.78
N TYR A 318 31.97 -45.60 -26.27
CA TYR A 318 32.73 -46.05 -25.10
C TYR A 318 34.21 -46.36 -25.44
N THR A 319 34.62 -46.28 -26.70
CA THR A 319 36.02 -46.48 -27.14
C THR A 319 36.99 -45.40 -26.61
N ARG A 320 36.47 -44.27 -26.13
CA ARG A 320 37.25 -43.11 -25.63
C ARG A 320 37.54 -43.13 -24.13
N ILE A 321 36.97 -44.06 -23.38
CA ILE A 321 37.18 -44.23 -21.93
C ILE A 321 37.97 -45.53 -21.75
N ASP A 322 39.29 -45.40 -21.48
CA ASP A 322 40.30 -46.45 -21.23
C ASP A 322 39.88 -47.92 -21.37
N ARG A 323 40.63 -48.68 -22.21
CA ARG A 323 40.65 -50.15 -22.29
C ARG A 323 40.72 -50.81 -20.91
N LYS A 324 39.59 -51.02 -20.26
CA LYS A 324 39.48 -51.69 -18.97
C LYS A 324 38.75 -53.01 -19.17
N LYS A 325 39.50 -54.12 -19.10
CA LYS A 325 38.92 -55.37 -18.61
C LYS A 325 38.39 -55.09 -17.21
N LEU A 326 37.08 -55.21 -17.03
CA LEU A 326 36.46 -55.07 -15.73
C LEU A 326 36.46 -56.43 -15.06
N ASP A 327 37.51 -56.74 -14.28
CA ASP A 327 37.56 -57.93 -13.42
C ASP A 327 36.85 -57.61 -12.09
N VAL A 328 35.56 -57.91 -11.98
CA VAL A 328 34.81 -57.71 -10.73
C VAL A 328 34.79 -58.99 -9.94
N ASN A 329 35.23 -58.93 -8.69
CA ASN A 329 35.11 -60.03 -7.72
C ASN A 329 34.14 -59.60 -6.61
N PHE A 330 33.08 -60.36 -6.38
CA PHE A 330 32.04 -60.03 -5.40
C PHE A 330 32.15 -61.00 -4.22
N SER A 331 32.42 -60.56 -2.99
CA SER A 331 32.58 -61.49 -1.86
C SER A 331 31.76 -61.13 -0.61
N GLU A 332 30.95 -60.08 -0.66
CA GLU A 332 30.21 -59.58 0.52
C GLU A 332 28.77 -59.18 0.18
N ARG A 333 27.88 -59.22 1.20
CA ARG A 333 26.56 -58.59 1.14
C ARG A 333 26.77 -57.08 1.08
N VAL A 334 26.63 -56.52 -0.12
CA VAL A 334 26.78 -55.09 -0.37
C VAL A 334 25.43 -54.47 -0.70
N THR A 335 25.24 -53.23 -0.25
CA THR A 335 24.15 -52.37 -0.70
C THR A 335 24.42 -52.00 -2.15
N ILE A 336 23.46 -52.29 -3.03
CA ILE A 336 23.49 -51.87 -4.43
C ILE A 336 22.33 -50.93 -4.70
N GLN A 337 22.56 -49.96 -5.58
CA GLN A 337 21.50 -49.15 -6.16
C GLN A 337 20.87 -49.91 -7.33
N ARG A 338 19.54 -49.88 -7.39
CA ARG A 338 18.73 -50.44 -8.46
C ARG A 338 17.82 -49.37 -9.02
N THR A 339 17.52 -49.49 -10.30
CA THR A 339 16.54 -48.65 -10.98
C THR A 339 15.37 -49.50 -11.45
N ILE A 340 14.16 -48.95 -11.36
CA ILE A 340 12.94 -49.57 -11.87
C ILE A 340 12.13 -48.54 -12.66
N HIS A 341 11.38 -49.02 -13.64
CA HIS A 341 10.66 -48.16 -14.59
C HIS A 341 9.15 -48.41 -14.57
N PRO A 342 8.41 -47.96 -13.53
CA PRO A 342 6.96 -48.02 -13.56
C PRO A 342 6.41 -47.21 -14.73
N GLN A 343 5.64 -47.85 -15.61
CA GLN A 343 5.12 -47.19 -16.79
C GLN A 343 3.75 -47.73 -17.18
N GLY A 344 2.90 -46.85 -17.74
CA GLY A 344 1.55 -47.24 -18.10
C GLY A 344 0.77 -46.14 -18.79
N HIS A 345 -0.31 -46.55 -19.45
CA HIS A 345 -1.29 -45.64 -20.02
C HIS A 345 -2.26 -45.14 -18.95
N LEU A 346 -2.62 -43.85 -19.00
CA LEU A 346 -3.64 -43.26 -18.12
C LEU A 346 -5.06 -43.49 -18.66
N GLY A 347 -5.36 -44.71 -19.12
CA GLY A 347 -6.60 -45.07 -19.80
C GLY A 347 -7.84 -45.11 -18.90
N GLN A 348 -7.68 -45.08 -17.58
CA GLN A 348 -8.80 -45.15 -16.62
C GLN A 348 -9.51 -43.81 -16.39
N LEU A 349 -9.05 -42.71 -17.01
CA LEU A 349 -9.58 -41.38 -16.72
C LEU A 349 -11.10 -41.28 -16.94
N LEU A 350 -11.61 -41.84 -18.04
CA LEU A 350 -13.05 -41.84 -18.33
C LEU A 350 -13.84 -42.58 -17.24
N SER A 351 -13.37 -43.78 -16.87
CA SER A 351 -14.00 -44.58 -15.81
C SER A 351 -13.99 -43.83 -14.47
N LEU A 352 -12.92 -43.10 -14.16
CA LEU A 352 -12.81 -42.29 -12.93
C LEU A 352 -13.74 -41.07 -12.96
N ILE A 353 -13.81 -40.36 -14.09
CA ILE A 353 -14.75 -39.25 -14.28
C ILE A 353 -16.20 -39.76 -14.13
N ALA A 354 -16.54 -40.89 -14.77
CA ALA A 354 -17.87 -41.48 -14.67
C ALA A 354 -18.20 -41.96 -13.25
N ALA A 355 -17.24 -42.58 -12.56
CA ALA A 355 -17.40 -43.04 -11.18
C ALA A 355 -17.53 -41.90 -10.16
N SER A 356 -16.97 -40.72 -10.46
CA SER A 356 -17.08 -39.54 -9.58
C SER A 356 -18.52 -39.03 -9.44
N GLY A 357 -19.39 -39.30 -10.43
CA GLY A 357 -20.76 -38.80 -10.49
C GLY A 357 -20.88 -37.30 -10.79
N LEU A 358 -19.77 -36.60 -11.05
CA LEU A 358 -19.74 -35.18 -11.34
C LEU A 358 -20.00 -34.90 -12.84
N PRO A 359 -20.62 -33.76 -13.16
CA PRO A 359 -20.88 -33.38 -14.55
C PRO A 359 -19.55 -33.10 -15.28
N ARG A 360 -19.50 -33.42 -16.57
CA ARG A 360 -18.29 -33.32 -17.42
C ARG A 360 -17.70 -31.91 -17.41
N GLU A 361 -18.53 -30.89 -17.29
CA GLU A 361 -18.19 -29.47 -17.22
C GLU A 361 -17.30 -29.11 -16.02
N THR A 362 -17.22 -30.01 -15.02
CA THR A 362 -16.28 -29.89 -13.90
C THR A 362 -14.84 -30.11 -14.35
N PHE A 363 -14.63 -31.06 -15.28
CA PHE A 363 -13.33 -31.48 -15.77
C PHE A 363 -12.97 -30.86 -17.12
N VAL A 364 -13.96 -30.42 -17.90
CA VAL A 364 -13.79 -29.78 -19.20
C VAL A 364 -14.37 -28.37 -19.17
N LYS A 365 -13.51 -27.33 -19.22
CA LYS A 365 -13.92 -25.93 -19.26
C LYS A 365 -13.67 -25.32 -20.63
N ARG A 366 -14.58 -24.48 -21.13
CA ARG A 366 -14.40 -23.73 -22.37
C ARG A 366 -14.46 -22.24 -22.06
N ILE A 367 -13.38 -21.53 -22.37
CA ILE A 367 -13.25 -20.08 -22.13
C ILE A 367 -13.23 -19.39 -23.50
N PRO A 368 -14.29 -18.66 -23.88
CA PRO A 368 -14.23 -17.81 -25.05
C PRO A 368 -13.29 -16.64 -24.75
N LEU A 369 -12.19 -16.52 -25.51
CA LEU A 369 -11.35 -15.33 -25.53
C LEU A 369 -12.02 -14.19 -26.30
N ASP A 370 -13.03 -14.50 -27.11
CA ASP A 370 -13.95 -13.53 -27.72
C ASP A 370 -15.07 -13.10 -26.72
N ASP A 371 -14.95 -13.45 -25.43
CA ASP A 371 -15.84 -12.86 -24.42
C ASP A 371 -15.61 -11.34 -24.41
N PRO A 372 -16.69 -10.52 -24.42
CA PRO A 372 -16.57 -9.06 -24.34
C PRO A 372 -15.70 -8.56 -23.17
N TRP A 373 -15.48 -9.39 -22.14
CA TRP A 373 -14.55 -9.11 -21.05
C TRP A 373 -13.07 -9.10 -21.50
N PHE A 374 -12.63 -10.02 -22.36
CA PHE A 374 -11.25 -10.11 -22.87
C PHE A 374 -11.01 -9.19 -24.07
N GLU A 375 -12.07 -8.79 -24.77
CA GLU A 375 -11.98 -7.89 -25.92
C GLU A 375 -11.98 -6.40 -25.55
N ARG A 376 -12.23 -6.05 -24.28
CA ARG A 376 -12.52 -4.65 -23.93
C ARG A 376 -11.63 -4.12 -22.81
N ARG A 377 -11.03 -2.95 -23.04
CA ARG A 377 -10.40 -2.13 -22.00
C ARG A 377 -11.50 -1.35 -21.31
N ARG A 378 -11.67 -1.55 -19.99
CA ARG A 378 -12.60 -0.76 -19.18
C ARG A 378 -11.86 0.09 -18.16
N LEU A 379 -12.32 1.31 -17.98
CA LEU A 379 -11.83 2.23 -16.97
C LEU A 379 -13.00 2.84 -16.22
N THR A 380 -13.11 2.57 -14.93
CA THR A 380 -14.04 3.25 -14.04
C THR A 380 -13.35 4.45 -13.38
N ALA A 381 -13.82 5.64 -13.67
CA ALA A 381 -13.35 6.85 -13.00
C ALA A 381 -14.36 7.27 -11.94
N THR A 382 -13.92 7.35 -10.69
CA THR A 382 -14.79 7.68 -9.55
C THR A 382 -14.23 8.87 -8.79
N TYR A 383 -14.99 9.97 -8.74
CA TYR A 383 -14.68 11.07 -7.86
C TYR A 383 -15.00 10.70 -6.41
N GLN A 384 -14.06 10.96 -5.50
CA GLN A 384 -14.23 10.75 -4.06
C GLN A 384 -14.53 12.10 -3.38
N PRO A 385 -15.79 12.36 -2.98
CA PRO A 385 -16.17 13.66 -2.43
C PRO A 385 -15.38 14.09 -1.21
N GLY A 386 -14.74 15.26 -1.31
CA GLY A 386 -14.11 15.96 -0.20
C GLY A 386 -14.97 17.10 0.37
N LEU A 387 -14.34 18.02 1.09
CA LEU A 387 -15.01 19.21 1.65
C LEU A 387 -15.56 20.16 0.58
N ALA A 388 -15.02 20.12 -0.65
CA ALA A 388 -15.39 21.01 -1.73
C ALA A 388 -16.48 20.45 -2.65
N VAL A 389 -17.09 19.31 -2.33
CA VAL A 389 -18.09 18.66 -3.21
C VAL A 389 -19.24 19.59 -3.59
N ASP A 390 -19.70 20.42 -2.65
CA ASP A 390 -20.81 21.36 -2.88
C ASP A 390 -20.42 22.57 -3.75
N GLU A 391 -19.11 22.80 -3.91
CA GLU A 391 -18.51 23.86 -4.74
C GLU A 391 -18.22 23.39 -6.18
N ILE A 392 -18.32 22.08 -6.46
CA ILE A 392 -18.07 21.52 -7.79
C ILE A 392 -19.39 21.36 -8.53
N ALA A 393 -19.52 22.01 -9.68
CA ALA A 393 -20.68 21.87 -10.57
C ALA A 393 -20.60 20.57 -11.37
N SER A 394 -19.43 20.25 -11.92
CA SER A 394 -19.18 19.00 -12.64
C SER A 394 -17.68 18.73 -12.81
N ILE A 395 -17.35 17.47 -13.09
CA ILE A 395 -16.01 17.03 -13.49
C ILE A 395 -16.15 16.33 -14.85
N ASN A 396 -15.58 16.90 -15.91
CA ASN A 396 -15.53 16.28 -17.24
C ASN A 396 -14.27 15.44 -17.35
N VAL A 397 -14.40 14.13 -17.20
CA VAL A 397 -13.30 13.17 -17.32
C VAL A 397 -13.11 12.83 -18.79
N ARG A 398 -11.90 13.01 -19.30
CA ARG A 398 -11.48 12.64 -20.65
C ARG A 398 -10.46 11.51 -20.55
N ALA A 399 -10.79 10.36 -21.10
CA ALA A 399 -9.93 9.19 -21.13
C ALA A 399 -9.59 8.81 -22.57
N THR A 400 -8.31 8.62 -22.87
CA THR A 400 -7.80 8.31 -24.22
C THR A 400 -7.09 6.98 -24.19
N TYR A 401 -7.60 6.04 -24.97
CA TYR A 401 -7.01 4.71 -25.11
C TYR A 401 -6.68 4.46 -26.57
N GLY A 402 -5.38 4.27 -26.88
CA GLY A 402 -4.95 4.00 -28.27
C GLY A 402 -5.39 5.07 -29.27
N GLY A 403 -5.33 6.35 -28.87
CA GLY A 403 -5.77 7.50 -29.66
C GLY A 403 -7.29 7.71 -29.73
N LEU A 404 -8.11 6.83 -29.15
CA LEU A 404 -9.56 6.98 -29.06
C LEU A 404 -9.94 7.66 -27.74
N THR A 405 -10.28 8.94 -27.81
CA THR A 405 -10.77 9.70 -26.66
C THR A 405 -12.27 9.51 -26.43
N LYS A 406 -12.64 9.21 -25.19
CA LYS A 406 -14.01 9.29 -24.69
C LYS A 406 -14.06 10.27 -23.53
N ASN A 407 -15.23 10.89 -23.33
CA ASN A 407 -15.44 11.80 -22.21
C ASN A 407 -16.78 11.55 -21.51
N ALA A 408 -16.83 11.83 -20.22
CA ALA A 408 -18.03 11.70 -19.41
C ALA A 408 -18.02 12.74 -18.29
N PHE A 409 -19.22 13.22 -17.93
CA PHE A 409 -19.40 14.17 -16.85
C PHE A 409 -19.77 13.44 -15.57
N LEU A 410 -19.03 13.71 -14.50
CA LEU A 410 -19.42 13.41 -13.13
C LEU A 410 -20.14 14.64 -12.57
N THR A 411 -21.31 14.44 -11.96
CA THR A 411 -22.17 15.50 -11.42
C THR A 411 -22.71 15.14 -10.04
N PRO A 412 -23.23 16.10 -9.25
CA PRO A 412 -23.84 15.79 -7.96
C PRO A 412 -24.91 14.70 -8.07
N GLY A 413 -24.68 13.57 -7.37
CA GLY A 413 -25.54 12.38 -7.42
C GLY A 413 -25.07 11.29 -8.38
N ALA A 414 -24.08 11.55 -9.23
CA ALA A 414 -23.48 10.60 -10.17
C ALA A 414 -21.96 10.85 -10.28
N TRP A 415 -21.22 10.44 -9.24
CA TRP A 415 -19.76 10.65 -9.12
C TRP A 415 -18.90 9.51 -9.67
N SER A 416 -19.48 8.62 -10.45
CA SER A 416 -18.76 7.52 -11.10
C SER A 416 -19.21 7.37 -12.54
N THR A 417 -18.25 7.04 -13.42
CA THR A 417 -18.50 6.73 -14.82
C THR A 417 -17.62 5.58 -15.25
N GLU A 418 -18.09 4.83 -16.25
CA GLU A 418 -17.34 3.76 -16.89
C GLU A 418 -17.04 4.14 -18.33
N PHE A 419 -15.79 4.01 -18.71
CA PHE A 419 -15.34 4.05 -20.08
C PHE A 419 -15.00 2.64 -20.52
N ASP A 420 -15.26 2.36 -21.78
CA ASP A 420 -15.05 1.05 -22.35
C ASP A 420 -14.60 1.21 -23.80
N TRP A 421 -13.56 0.49 -24.21
CA TRP A 421 -13.05 0.44 -25.58
C TRP A 421 -12.81 -1.00 -26.00
N ALA A 422 -12.75 -1.27 -27.31
CA ALA A 422 -12.13 -2.50 -27.78
C ALA A 422 -10.62 -2.43 -27.51
N ASN A 423 -10.03 -3.54 -27.08
CA ASN A 423 -8.61 -3.70 -26.84
C ASN A 423 -7.81 -3.41 -28.13
N GLN A 424 -6.67 -2.73 -27.98
CA GLN A 424 -5.76 -2.43 -29.07
C GLN A 424 -4.41 -3.08 -28.84
N LEU A 425 -3.79 -3.52 -29.93
CA LEU A 425 -2.41 -3.97 -29.95
C LEU A 425 -1.52 -2.83 -30.45
N ASP A 426 -0.34 -2.72 -29.87
CA ASP A 426 0.70 -1.84 -30.37
C ASP A 426 1.30 -2.41 -31.68
N PRO A 427 2.14 -1.64 -32.40
CA PRO A 427 2.77 -2.13 -33.64
C PRO A 427 3.67 -3.36 -33.47
N ALA A 428 4.05 -3.73 -32.24
CA ALA A 428 4.82 -4.92 -31.92
C ALA A 428 3.95 -6.13 -31.55
N GLY A 429 2.61 -5.97 -31.56
CA GLY A 429 1.65 -7.01 -31.22
C GLY A 429 1.38 -7.16 -29.73
N ALA A 430 1.84 -6.24 -28.88
CA ALA A 430 1.57 -6.26 -27.44
C ALA A 430 0.28 -5.49 -27.11
N LEU A 431 -0.48 -5.97 -26.12
CA LEU A 431 -1.69 -5.29 -25.65
C LEU A 431 -1.37 -3.90 -25.08
N VAL A 432 -2.00 -2.86 -25.61
CA VAL A 432 -1.96 -1.52 -25.02
C VAL A 432 -2.77 -1.56 -23.72
N THR A 433 -2.15 -1.23 -22.60
CA THR A 433 -2.81 -1.25 -21.27
C THR A 433 -3.05 0.14 -20.70
N GLY A 434 -2.19 1.10 -21.06
CA GLY A 434 -2.25 2.48 -20.59
C GLY A 434 -3.42 3.26 -21.16
N VAL A 435 -4.12 3.99 -20.29
CA VAL A 435 -5.16 4.95 -20.66
C VAL A 435 -4.72 6.32 -20.18
N ASP A 436 -4.65 7.30 -21.08
CA ASP A 436 -4.32 8.68 -20.73
C ASP A 436 -5.56 9.39 -20.22
N VAL A 437 -5.55 9.81 -18.97
CA VAL A 437 -6.67 10.46 -18.29
C VAL A 437 -6.34 11.92 -17.99
N THR A 438 -7.27 12.80 -18.30
CA THR A 438 -7.27 14.19 -17.85
C THR A 438 -8.70 14.57 -17.49
N TYR A 439 -8.89 15.49 -16.58
CA TYR A 439 -10.23 15.93 -16.21
C TYR A 439 -10.29 17.45 -16.03
N ASP A 440 -11.43 18.01 -16.40
CA ASP A 440 -11.75 19.43 -16.23
C ASP A 440 -12.77 19.58 -15.11
N VAL A 441 -12.44 20.34 -14.08
CA VAL A 441 -13.35 20.65 -12.97
C VAL A 441 -13.98 22.00 -13.20
N LEU A 442 -15.31 22.03 -13.24
CA LEU A 442 -16.11 23.25 -13.29
C LEU A 442 -16.59 23.58 -11.87
N LEU A 443 -16.21 24.76 -11.38
CA LEU A 443 -16.63 25.24 -10.07
C LEU A 443 -17.98 25.96 -10.17
N LYS A 444 -18.84 25.70 -9.20
CA LYS A 444 -20.19 26.25 -9.12
C LYS A 444 -20.13 27.73 -8.74
N ASN A 445 -20.85 28.58 -9.48
CA ASN A 445 -21.02 30.01 -9.21
C ASN A 445 -19.70 30.77 -8.94
N ALA A 446 -18.57 30.33 -9.52
CA ALA A 446 -17.30 31.01 -9.32
C ALA A 446 -17.30 32.37 -10.03
N ASP A 447 -16.98 33.43 -9.28
CA ASP A 447 -16.70 34.73 -9.88
C ASP A 447 -15.33 34.68 -10.56
N THR A 448 -15.33 34.63 -11.90
CA THR A 448 -14.10 34.54 -12.70
C THR A 448 -13.23 35.79 -12.64
N THR A 449 -13.71 36.88 -12.04
CA THR A 449 -12.88 38.06 -11.76
C THR A 449 -12.04 37.89 -10.50
N GLU A 450 -12.43 36.97 -9.61
CA GLU A 450 -11.75 36.71 -8.34
C GLU A 450 -10.95 35.40 -8.35
N ARG A 451 -11.43 34.37 -9.04
CA ARG A 451 -10.75 33.06 -9.09
C ARG A 451 -11.11 32.28 -10.36
N PRO A 452 -10.27 31.34 -10.81
CA PRO A 452 -10.60 30.49 -11.94
C PRO A 452 -11.93 29.73 -11.72
N GLY A 453 -12.83 29.78 -12.71
CA GLY A 453 -14.09 29.03 -12.69
C GLY A 453 -13.95 27.58 -13.20
N GLN A 454 -12.84 27.27 -13.87
CA GLN A 454 -12.52 25.96 -14.38
C GLN A 454 -11.03 25.66 -14.18
N LEU A 455 -10.72 24.41 -13.84
CA LEU A 455 -9.35 23.91 -13.71
C LEU A 455 -9.20 22.62 -14.51
N THR A 456 -8.01 22.39 -15.04
CA THR A 456 -7.70 21.19 -15.84
C THR A 456 -6.55 20.45 -15.19
N SER A 457 -6.71 19.13 -15.04
CA SER A 457 -5.65 18.27 -14.55
C SER A 457 -4.56 18.06 -15.59
N PRO A 458 -3.31 17.79 -15.18
CA PRO A 458 -2.33 17.20 -16.09
C PRO A 458 -2.85 15.87 -16.65
N VAL A 459 -2.25 15.42 -17.75
CA VAL A 459 -2.51 14.10 -18.31
C VAL A 459 -1.73 13.07 -17.50
N GLU A 460 -2.42 12.05 -17.03
CA GLU A 460 -1.84 10.91 -16.30
C GLU A 460 -2.14 9.61 -17.04
N THR A 461 -1.13 8.78 -17.28
CA THR A 461 -1.31 7.46 -17.88
C THR A 461 -1.54 6.43 -16.79
N VAL A 462 -2.71 5.79 -16.80
CA VAL A 462 -3.12 4.80 -15.80
C VAL A 462 -3.24 3.41 -16.42
N HIS A 463 -2.89 2.37 -15.66
CA HIS A 463 -2.93 0.98 -16.12
C HIS A 463 -4.03 0.17 -15.42
N GLU A 464 -4.61 0.72 -14.36
CA GLU A 464 -5.67 0.13 -13.57
C GLU A 464 -7.04 0.19 -14.28
N ASN A 465 -7.96 -0.67 -13.85
CA ASN A 465 -9.34 -0.67 -14.33
C ASN A 465 -10.25 0.31 -13.58
N ALA A 466 -9.79 0.85 -12.44
CA ALA A 466 -10.53 1.82 -11.66
C ALA A 466 -9.57 2.84 -11.06
N ILE A 467 -9.91 4.13 -11.16
CA ILE A 467 -9.12 5.23 -10.64
C ILE A 467 -9.98 6.16 -9.77
N PRO A 468 -9.45 6.62 -8.62
CA PRO A 468 -10.04 7.72 -7.90
C PRO A 468 -9.69 9.05 -8.58
N ILE A 469 -10.62 9.99 -8.60
CA ILE A 469 -10.39 11.38 -8.98
C ILE A 469 -10.54 12.22 -7.71
N THR A 470 -9.53 13.05 -7.41
CA THR A 470 -9.47 13.86 -6.17
C THR A 470 -8.99 15.29 -6.46
N PRO A 471 -9.81 16.13 -7.12
CA PRO A 471 -9.37 17.46 -7.55
C PRO A 471 -8.99 18.42 -6.41
N GLU A 472 -9.54 18.21 -5.21
CA GLU A 472 -9.18 18.97 -4.00
C GLU A 472 -7.78 18.64 -3.47
N VAL A 473 -7.21 17.53 -3.93
CA VAL A 473 -5.84 17.13 -3.64
C VAL A 473 -4.93 17.50 -4.81
N ASP A 474 -5.43 17.35 -6.03
CA ASP A 474 -4.61 17.43 -7.24
C ASP A 474 -4.52 18.85 -7.81
N LEU A 475 -5.60 19.64 -7.72
CA LEU A 475 -5.73 20.91 -8.44
C LEU A 475 -5.92 22.12 -7.53
N PHE A 476 -6.79 22.05 -6.52
CA PHE A 476 -7.13 23.21 -5.68
C PHE A 476 -7.46 22.81 -4.25
N THR A 477 -7.61 23.78 -3.35
CA THR A 477 -8.09 23.53 -1.98
C THR A 477 -8.94 24.70 -1.52
N PHE A 478 -10.08 24.42 -0.90
CA PHE A 478 -10.82 25.40 -0.10
C PHE A 478 -10.38 25.27 1.35
N LYS A 479 -9.65 26.26 1.85
CA LYS A 479 -9.20 26.31 3.23
C LYS A 479 -10.26 27.04 4.08
N PRO A 480 -10.90 26.37 5.05
CA PRO A 480 -11.84 27.03 5.95
C PRO A 480 -11.08 27.92 6.94
N ILE A 481 -11.38 29.20 6.95
CA ILE A 481 -10.85 30.20 7.88
C ILE A 481 -11.96 30.57 8.88
N PRO A 482 -11.94 30.04 10.12
CA PRO A 482 -12.89 30.41 11.15
C PRO A 482 -12.72 31.86 11.56
N LEU A 483 -13.84 32.57 11.62
CA LEU A 483 -13.97 33.94 12.09
C LEU A 483 -14.78 33.91 13.37
N ARG A 484 -14.27 34.49 14.46
CA ARG A 484 -14.92 34.45 15.77
C ARG A 484 -14.91 35.83 16.42
N ALA A 485 -16.03 36.22 17.01
CA ALA A 485 -16.12 37.40 17.84
C ALA A 485 -16.03 37.02 19.34
N GLU A 486 -15.04 37.58 20.03
CA GLU A 486 -14.80 37.38 21.47
C GLU A 486 -14.85 38.73 22.20
N ASN A 487 -15.64 38.83 23.28
CA ASN A 487 -15.69 40.02 24.13
C ASN A 487 -15.95 41.34 23.37
N VAL A 488 -16.66 41.29 22.26
CA VAL A 488 -17.10 42.48 21.52
C VAL A 488 -18.24 43.15 22.31
N PRO A 489 -18.18 44.47 22.58
CA PRO A 489 -19.25 45.16 23.29
C PRO A 489 -20.44 45.44 22.35
N TRP A 490 -21.32 44.44 22.18
CA TRP A 490 -22.51 44.52 21.31
C TRP A 490 -23.54 45.57 21.72
N THR A 491 -23.44 46.13 22.94
CA THR A 491 -24.22 47.29 23.38
C THR A 491 -23.75 48.60 22.74
N THR A 492 -22.54 48.62 22.17
CA THR A 492 -21.95 49.77 21.47
C THR A 492 -21.96 49.56 19.95
N TYR A 493 -21.72 48.33 19.51
CA TYR A 493 -21.62 47.97 18.10
C TYR A 493 -22.77 47.06 17.66
N SER A 494 -23.45 47.43 16.58
CA SER A 494 -24.53 46.64 15.99
C SER A 494 -24.02 45.41 15.24
N SER A 495 -22.84 45.51 14.62
CA SER A 495 -22.17 44.42 13.92
C SER A 495 -20.70 44.74 13.69
N VAL A 496 -19.90 43.71 13.39
CA VAL A 496 -18.54 43.87 12.86
C VAL A 496 -18.49 43.28 11.46
N GLU A 497 -18.08 44.09 10.49
CA GLU A 497 -17.77 43.63 9.14
C GLU A 497 -16.29 43.23 9.10
N VAL A 498 -16.06 41.96 8.78
CA VAL A 498 -14.75 41.35 8.59
C VAL A 498 -14.52 41.28 7.09
N GLU A 499 -13.74 42.21 6.57
CA GLU A 499 -13.36 42.20 5.17
C GLU A 499 -12.08 41.41 4.98
N LEU A 500 -12.09 40.51 4.01
CA LEU A 500 -11.06 39.51 3.78
C LEU A 500 -10.58 39.63 2.34
N ARG A 501 -9.25 39.60 2.16
CA ARG A 501 -8.62 39.64 0.85
C ARG A 501 -7.53 38.59 0.74
N TYR A 502 -7.60 37.76 -0.29
CA TYR A 502 -6.54 36.83 -0.65
C TYR A 502 -6.12 37.04 -2.11
N THR A 503 -4.82 37.22 -2.32
CA THR A 503 -4.25 37.48 -3.64
C THR A 503 -3.14 36.48 -3.96
N ASP A 504 -3.26 35.82 -5.10
CA ASP A 504 -2.23 35.00 -5.72
C ASP A 504 -2.18 35.32 -7.22
N GLU A 505 -1.38 36.32 -7.57
CA GLU A 505 -1.27 36.81 -8.95
C GLU A 505 -0.76 35.73 -9.92
N ALA A 506 0.13 34.85 -9.47
CA ALA A 506 0.69 33.78 -10.29
C ALA A 506 -0.39 32.78 -10.76
N ASN A 507 -1.45 32.63 -9.98
CA ASN A 507 -2.57 31.73 -10.22
C ASN A 507 -3.88 32.48 -10.57
N ALA A 508 -3.80 33.78 -10.84
CA ALA A 508 -4.94 34.66 -11.15
C ALA A 508 -6.06 34.63 -10.08
N ILE A 509 -5.67 34.65 -8.80
CA ILE A 509 -6.60 34.72 -7.66
C ILE A 509 -6.54 36.12 -7.03
N SER A 510 -7.69 36.73 -6.83
CA SER A 510 -7.91 38.02 -6.16
C SER A 510 -9.28 37.99 -5.46
N GLN A 511 -9.41 37.10 -4.48
CA GLN A 511 -10.65 36.85 -3.74
C GLN A 511 -10.92 37.97 -2.73
N ARG A 512 -12.16 38.45 -2.68
CA ARG A 512 -12.60 39.50 -1.74
C ARG A 512 -13.97 39.17 -1.16
N ASP A 513 -14.01 39.00 0.14
CA ASP A 513 -15.23 38.64 0.85
C ASP A 513 -15.46 39.58 2.03
N THR A 514 -16.73 39.76 2.40
CA THR A 514 -17.09 40.49 3.61
C THR A 514 -18.05 39.63 4.44
N VAL A 515 -17.64 39.34 5.67
CA VAL A 515 -18.44 38.57 6.60
C VAL A 515 -18.93 39.49 7.72
N ARG A 516 -20.23 39.44 8.01
CA ARG A 516 -20.84 40.24 9.08
C ARG A 516 -21.07 39.40 10.33
N LEU A 517 -20.42 39.75 11.44
CA LEU A 517 -20.62 39.15 12.76
C LEU A 517 -21.56 40.03 13.61
N THR A 518 -22.44 39.41 14.39
CA THR A 518 -23.42 40.08 15.25
C THR A 518 -23.54 39.36 16.60
N ALA A 519 -24.30 39.92 17.55
CA ALA A 519 -24.56 39.28 18.84
C ALA A 519 -25.23 37.88 18.72
N ASP A 520 -26.01 37.66 17.66
CA ASP A 520 -26.70 36.38 17.38
C ASP A 520 -25.88 35.45 16.46
N ALA A 521 -24.81 35.96 15.84
CA ALA A 521 -23.94 35.25 14.91
C ALA A 521 -22.47 35.58 15.21
N LEU A 522 -21.96 34.96 16.27
CA LEU A 522 -20.61 35.20 16.79
C LEU A 522 -19.50 34.48 16.01
N GLU A 523 -19.87 33.45 15.24
CA GLU A 523 -18.94 32.64 14.48
C GLU A 523 -19.37 32.54 13.02
N SER A 524 -18.39 32.52 12.12
CA SER A 524 -18.58 32.24 10.70
C SER A 524 -17.34 31.57 10.14
N THR A 525 -17.40 31.07 8.90
CA THR A 525 -16.26 30.48 8.21
C THR A 525 -16.15 31.06 6.82
N TRP A 526 -14.98 31.57 6.48
CA TRP A 526 -14.66 32.00 5.13
C TRP A 526 -13.92 30.87 4.40
N MET A 527 -14.34 30.56 3.17
CA MET A 527 -13.71 29.53 2.35
C MET A 527 -12.67 30.19 1.43
N MET A 528 -11.41 30.18 1.85
CA MET A 528 -10.31 30.74 1.07
C MET A 528 -9.89 29.74 -0.01
N PHE A 529 -9.99 30.14 -1.29
CA PHE A 529 -9.63 29.30 -2.43
C PHE A 529 -8.13 29.39 -2.75
N GLN A 530 -7.44 28.25 -2.78
CA GLN A 530 -5.99 28.17 -2.99
C GLN A 530 -5.64 27.20 -4.11
N LEU A 531 -4.66 27.59 -4.94
CA LEU A 531 -3.95 26.70 -5.86
C LEU A 531 -2.53 26.39 -5.32
N ASP A 532 -1.84 27.39 -4.76
CA ASP A 532 -0.57 27.19 -4.05
C ASP A 532 -0.79 27.09 -2.52
N ARG A 533 -0.70 25.87 -1.99
CA ARG A 533 -0.89 25.56 -0.56
C ARG A 533 0.16 26.18 0.36
N SER A 534 1.29 26.64 -0.18
CA SER A 534 2.31 27.35 0.60
C SER A 534 1.91 28.79 0.90
N ARG A 535 1.03 29.40 0.10
CA ARG A 535 0.56 30.78 0.28
C ARG A 535 -0.65 30.86 1.21
N ARG A 536 -0.36 30.95 2.50
CA ARG A 536 -1.35 30.89 3.59
C ARG A 536 -1.79 32.26 4.11
N ALA A 537 -0.98 33.29 3.89
CA ALA A 537 -1.26 34.63 4.35
C ALA A 537 -2.41 35.29 3.57
N PHE A 538 -3.23 36.05 4.26
CA PHE A 538 -4.33 36.85 3.70
C PHE A 538 -4.44 38.17 4.46
N ASP A 539 -5.09 39.17 3.86
CA ASP A 539 -5.30 40.46 4.51
C ASP A 539 -6.70 40.53 5.13
N VAL A 540 -6.79 41.17 6.29
CA VAL A 540 -8.05 41.43 6.98
C VAL A 540 -8.17 42.92 7.33
N ARG A 541 -9.37 43.46 7.15
CA ARG A 541 -9.80 44.78 7.62
C ARG A 541 -11.06 44.61 8.47
N LEU A 542 -11.15 45.31 9.59
CA LEU A 542 -12.28 45.20 10.51
C LEU A 542 -13.02 46.53 10.59
N VAL A 543 -14.32 46.52 10.36
CA VAL A 543 -15.19 47.70 10.46
C VAL A 543 -16.26 47.44 11.51
N TYR A 544 -16.16 48.09 12.67
CA TYR A 544 -17.16 48.01 13.73
C TYR A 544 -18.24 49.06 13.47
N ARG A 545 -19.47 48.61 13.23
CA ARG A 545 -20.63 49.47 12.95
C ARG A 545 -21.25 49.95 14.26
N ALA A 546 -20.97 51.18 14.66
CA ALA A 546 -21.37 51.73 15.94
C ALA A 546 -22.84 52.17 15.93
N LEU A 547 -23.54 51.97 17.06
CA LEU A 547 -24.96 52.34 17.20
C LEU A 547 -25.18 53.87 17.19
N ASP A 548 -24.14 54.65 17.49
CA ASP A 548 -24.12 56.11 17.43
C ASP A 548 -23.67 56.67 16.07
N HIS A 549 -23.52 55.81 15.06
CA HIS A 549 -23.03 56.11 13.71
C HIS A 549 -21.57 56.58 13.63
N ARG A 550 -20.77 56.38 14.68
CA ARG A 550 -19.32 56.64 14.68
C ARG A 550 -18.54 55.34 14.54
N ASP A 551 -18.58 54.80 13.33
CA ASP A 551 -17.93 53.53 13.00
C ASP A 551 -16.43 53.56 13.29
N VAL A 552 -15.89 52.40 13.65
CA VAL A 552 -14.46 52.23 13.94
C VAL A 552 -13.88 51.31 12.88
N GLU A 553 -12.91 51.82 12.13
CA GLU A 553 -12.20 51.07 11.10
C GLU A 553 -10.78 50.74 11.57
N LEU A 554 -10.44 49.46 11.55
CA LEU A 554 -9.07 48.98 11.72
C LEU A 554 -8.55 48.59 10.34
N ASP A 555 -7.55 49.34 9.86
CA ASP A 555 -7.01 49.24 8.50
C ASP A 555 -6.43 47.84 8.19
N TRP A 556 -6.21 47.58 6.91
CA TRP A 556 -5.70 46.31 6.39
C TRP A 556 -4.44 45.87 7.10
N ARG A 557 -4.44 44.62 7.56
CA ARG A 557 -3.27 43.93 8.08
C ARG A 557 -3.18 42.54 7.49
N THR A 558 -1.95 42.10 7.22
CA THR A 558 -1.68 40.73 6.78
C THR A 558 -1.66 39.81 7.99
N VAL A 559 -2.34 38.67 7.85
CA VAL A 559 -2.46 37.61 8.86
C VAL A 559 -2.00 36.30 8.22
N ASP A 560 -1.21 35.53 8.97
CA ASP A 560 -0.77 34.17 8.60
C ASP A 560 -1.16 33.18 9.71
N GLU A 561 -2.37 33.35 10.23
CA GLU A 561 -2.97 32.50 11.26
C GLU A 561 -4.04 31.60 10.63
N GLU A 562 -4.43 30.54 11.33
CA GLU A 562 -5.47 29.61 10.88
C GLU A 562 -6.89 30.13 11.10
N GLY A 563 -7.07 31.37 11.58
CA GLY A 563 -8.38 31.97 11.84
C GLY A 563 -8.26 33.46 12.17
N VAL A 564 -9.41 34.13 12.32
CA VAL A 564 -9.47 35.54 12.73
C VAL A 564 -10.33 35.66 13.98
N THR A 565 -9.75 36.23 15.04
CA THR A 565 -10.50 36.59 16.25
C THR A 565 -10.71 38.10 16.30
N VAL A 566 -11.98 38.51 16.34
CA VAL A 566 -12.44 39.89 16.47
C VAL A 566 -12.71 40.17 17.94
N ARG A 567 -12.18 41.28 18.47
CA ARG A 567 -12.29 41.68 19.89
C ARG A 567 -12.72 43.13 20.03
N ASP A 568 -12.92 43.62 21.24
CA ASP A 568 -13.10 45.06 21.49
C ASP A 568 -11.93 45.84 20.84
N PRO A 569 -12.20 46.81 19.93
CA PRO A 569 -11.14 47.63 19.32
C PRO A 569 -10.45 48.55 20.33
N PHE A 570 -11.07 48.82 21.48
CA PHE A 570 -10.53 49.71 22.52
C PHE A 570 -10.62 49.06 23.92
N PRO A 571 -9.80 48.04 24.19
CA PRO A 571 -9.88 47.30 25.46
C PRO A 571 -9.46 48.15 26.67
N SER A 572 -8.74 49.27 26.46
CA SER A 572 -8.34 50.19 27.52
C SER A 572 -9.45 51.20 27.81
N LYS A 573 -10.04 51.13 29.00
CA LYS A 573 -11.07 52.07 29.45
C LYS A 573 -10.55 53.02 30.53
N ARG A 574 -10.90 54.29 30.43
CA ARG A 574 -10.69 55.31 31.47
C ARG A 574 -11.98 55.46 32.26
N VAL A 575 -11.95 55.02 33.52
CA VAL A 575 -13.07 55.19 34.46
C VAL A 575 -12.65 56.19 35.53
N LEU A 576 -13.39 57.29 35.64
CA LEU A 576 -13.31 58.26 36.72
C LEU A 576 -14.54 58.11 37.63
N GLU A 577 -14.30 57.80 38.90
CA GLU A 577 -15.34 57.74 39.92
C GLU A 577 -15.48 59.08 40.63
N VAL A 578 -16.67 59.68 40.56
CA VAL A 578 -17.01 60.93 41.25
C VAL A 578 -17.77 60.58 42.52
N VAL A 579 -17.13 60.81 43.66
CA VAL A 579 -17.68 60.52 44.99
C VAL A 579 -18.32 61.78 45.56
N PRO A 580 -19.61 61.75 45.94
CA PRO A 580 -20.30 62.91 46.50
C PRO A 580 -19.69 63.36 47.84
N PRO A 581 -19.97 64.60 48.28
CA PRO A 581 -19.57 65.05 49.60
C PRO A 581 -20.05 64.13 50.72
N VAL A 582 -19.21 63.91 51.72
CA VAL A 582 -19.56 63.13 52.91
C VAL A 582 -20.42 63.97 53.87
N VAL A 583 -20.19 65.29 53.91
CA VAL A 583 -20.88 66.23 54.79
C VAL A 583 -21.77 67.16 53.95
N TRP A 584 -23.07 67.14 54.23
CA TRP A 584 -24.09 67.93 53.52
C TRP A 584 -24.70 69.06 54.37
N THR A 585 -24.15 69.35 55.54
CA THR A 585 -24.76 70.26 56.53
C THR A 585 -25.10 71.64 55.98
N GLU A 586 -24.31 72.13 55.03
CA GLU A 586 -24.48 73.44 54.39
C GLU A 586 -24.80 73.35 52.90
N LEU A 587 -24.81 72.13 52.32
CA LEU A 587 -24.99 71.90 50.89
C LEU A 587 -26.40 71.37 50.58
N ALA A 588 -27.05 71.97 49.59
CA ALA A 588 -28.28 71.47 49.00
C ALA A 588 -28.02 70.49 47.84
N ALA A 589 -27.03 70.80 46.99
CA ALA A 589 -26.66 69.97 45.84
C ALA A 589 -25.21 70.20 45.41
N ALA A 590 -24.63 69.23 44.70
CA ALA A 590 -23.37 69.38 43.98
C ALA A 590 -23.54 68.91 42.53
N PHE A 591 -23.08 69.72 41.58
CA PHE A 591 -23.09 69.44 40.15
C PHE A 591 -21.67 69.27 39.66
N VAL A 592 -21.42 68.27 38.82
CA VAL A 592 -20.11 68.00 38.23
C VAL A 592 -20.26 67.82 36.73
N ASP A 593 -19.76 68.78 35.98
CA ASP A 593 -19.67 68.69 34.52
C ASP A 593 -18.30 68.09 34.16
N LEU A 594 -18.28 67.08 33.30
CA LEU A 594 -17.12 66.29 32.94
C LEU A 594 -16.89 66.36 31.44
N ARG A 595 -15.63 66.42 31.02
CA ARG A 595 -15.23 66.48 29.62
C ARG A 595 -13.94 65.72 29.39
N TYR A 596 -13.94 64.80 28.43
CA TYR A 596 -12.75 64.13 27.90
C TYR A 596 -12.54 64.54 26.46
N VAL A 597 -11.29 64.85 26.10
CA VAL A 597 -10.91 65.24 24.74
C VAL A 597 -9.69 64.46 24.28
N ASP A 598 -9.82 63.82 23.12
CA ASP A 598 -8.72 63.27 22.34
C ASP A 598 -8.79 63.84 20.92
N ALA A 599 -8.05 64.94 20.72
CA ALA A 599 -8.09 65.70 19.47
C ALA A 599 -7.55 64.91 18.27
N ASP A 600 -6.52 64.07 18.47
CA ASP A 600 -5.92 63.28 17.40
C ASP A 600 -6.90 62.21 16.88
N ALA A 601 -7.75 61.70 17.77
CA ALA A 601 -8.82 60.76 17.42
C ALA A 601 -10.17 61.44 17.14
N GLY A 602 -10.25 62.77 17.19
CA GLY A 602 -11.50 63.54 17.02
C GLY A 602 -12.59 63.21 18.05
N LEU A 603 -12.22 62.68 19.23
CA LEU A 603 -13.16 62.22 20.25
C LEU A 603 -13.35 63.28 21.34
N VAL A 604 -14.60 63.70 21.53
CA VAL A 604 -15.03 64.53 22.67
C VAL A 604 -16.20 63.82 23.35
N LEU A 605 -16.10 63.61 24.66
CA LEU A 605 -17.16 63.07 25.49
C LEU A 605 -17.45 64.01 26.65
N GLU A 606 -18.72 64.34 26.86
CA GLU A 606 -19.18 65.20 27.95
C GLU A 606 -20.30 64.49 28.73
N ASP A 607 -20.33 64.70 30.04
CA ASP A 607 -21.37 64.17 30.93
C ASP A 607 -21.53 65.08 32.15
N SER A 608 -22.69 65.04 32.80
CA SER A 608 -22.99 65.88 33.97
C SER A 608 -23.63 65.06 35.08
N PHE A 609 -23.01 65.08 36.25
CA PHE A 609 -23.50 64.39 37.44
C PHE A 609 -24.14 65.36 38.44
N THR A 610 -25.25 64.94 39.02
CA THR A 610 -25.93 65.69 40.09
C THR A 610 -25.99 64.83 41.35
N PHE A 611 -25.56 65.41 42.47
CA PHE A 611 -25.55 64.76 43.77
C PHE A 611 -26.36 65.54 44.80
N GLN A 612 -27.08 64.80 45.64
CA GLN A 612 -27.79 65.27 46.83
C GLN A 612 -27.45 64.34 48.01
N GLN A 613 -27.91 64.68 49.22
CA GLN A 613 -27.66 63.86 50.40
C GLN A 613 -28.12 62.40 50.18
N GLY A 614 -27.20 61.45 50.39
CA GLY A 614 -27.44 60.01 50.20
C GLY A 614 -27.20 59.49 48.78
N ALA A 615 -26.78 60.32 47.83
CA ALA A 615 -26.39 59.87 46.50
C ALA A 615 -25.19 58.90 46.56
N ALA A 616 -25.18 57.89 45.68
CA ALA A 616 -24.04 57.00 45.48
C ALA A 616 -23.00 57.64 44.55
N PRO A 617 -21.72 57.21 44.59
CA PRO A 617 -20.72 57.59 43.60
C PRO A 617 -21.18 57.28 42.16
N GLN A 618 -20.90 58.20 41.23
CA GLN A 618 -21.19 58.02 39.80
C GLN A 618 -19.88 57.82 39.02
N LYS A 619 -19.94 57.15 37.86
CA LYS A 619 -18.76 56.77 37.08
C LYS A 619 -18.85 57.36 35.69
N PHE A 620 -17.82 58.08 35.30
CA PHE A 620 -17.59 58.54 33.94
C PHE A 620 -16.61 57.59 33.26
N SER A 621 -17.01 57.01 32.12
CA SER A 621 -16.23 55.99 31.42
C SER A 621 -15.98 56.38 29.97
N VAL A 622 -14.73 56.26 29.53
CA VAL A 622 -14.28 56.54 28.16
C VAL A 622 -13.52 55.33 27.62
N ASP A 623 -13.82 54.92 26.39
CA ASP A 623 -13.02 53.95 25.65
C ASP A 623 -11.81 54.66 25.02
N LEU A 624 -10.61 54.42 25.57
CA LEU A 624 -9.41 55.16 25.18
C LEU A 624 -8.95 54.75 23.78
N ARG A 625 -8.82 55.74 22.90
CA ARG A 625 -8.19 55.58 21.57
C ARG A 625 -6.67 55.52 21.72
N ASP A 626 -6.13 56.38 22.57
CA ASP A 626 -4.75 56.33 23.05
C ASP A 626 -4.73 56.01 24.56
N PRO A 627 -4.16 54.86 24.99
CA PRO A 627 -4.08 54.48 26.40
C PRO A 627 -3.32 55.47 27.30
N THR A 628 -2.52 56.37 26.73
CA THR A 628 -1.74 57.40 27.44
C THR A 628 -2.55 58.66 27.75
N LYS A 629 -3.59 58.96 26.96
CA LYS A 629 -4.45 60.14 27.17
C LYS A 629 -5.51 59.85 28.21
N ARG A 630 -5.24 60.18 29.48
CA ARG A 630 -6.12 59.83 30.61
C ARG A 630 -6.74 61.02 31.33
N ASP A 631 -6.40 62.23 30.91
CA ASP A 631 -6.87 63.46 31.55
C ASP A 631 -8.36 63.66 31.31
N VAL A 632 -9.09 63.92 32.39
CA VAL A 632 -10.50 64.29 32.37
C VAL A 632 -10.63 65.69 32.96
N PHE A 633 -11.25 66.58 32.19
CA PHE A 633 -11.59 67.93 32.63
C PHE A 633 -12.91 67.87 33.40
N TYR A 634 -13.02 68.66 34.46
CA TYR A 634 -14.23 68.71 35.25
C TYR A 634 -14.45 70.09 35.89
N THR A 635 -15.71 70.48 36.00
CA THR A 635 -16.13 71.70 36.70
C THR A 635 -17.12 71.32 37.79
N VAL A 636 -16.89 71.79 39.02
CA VAL A 636 -17.76 71.50 40.17
C VAL A 636 -18.52 72.75 40.56
N THR A 637 -19.84 72.63 40.70
CA THR A 637 -20.69 73.68 41.26
C THR A 637 -21.39 73.20 42.52
N PHE A 638 -21.10 73.84 43.65
CA PHE A 638 -21.79 73.61 44.91
C PHE A 638 -22.95 74.58 45.08
N GLN A 639 -24.12 74.06 45.40
CA GLN A 639 -25.29 74.84 45.80
C GLN A 639 -25.48 74.69 47.30
N TYR A 640 -25.43 75.81 48.03
CA TYR A 640 -25.61 75.87 49.47
C TYR A 640 -27.10 75.95 49.84
N ALA A 641 -27.44 75.50 51.04
CA ALA A 641 -28.82 75.52 51.55
C ALA A 641 -29.41 76.94 51.69
N ASP A 642 -28.56 77.97 51.76
CA ASP A 642 -28.93 79.39 51.77
C ASP A 642 -29.24 79.97 50.37
N GLY A 643 -29.12 79.15 49.32
CA GLY A 643 -29.34 79.54 47.93
C GLY A 643 -28.10 80.08 47.21
N ARG A 644 -26.95 80.23 47.89
CA ARG A 644 -25.68 80.63 47.27
C ARG A 644 -25.12 79.50 46.41
N THR A 645 -24.54 79.82 45.26
CA THR A 645 -23.82 78.87 44.40
C THR A 645 -22.35 79.26 44.29
N VAL A 646 -21.47 78.27 44.38
CA VAL A 646 -20.02 78.43 44.17
C VAL A 646 -19.58 77.47 43.07
N THR A 647 -19.14 78.02 41.96
CA THR A 647 -18.54 77.24 40.86
C THR A 647 -17.03 77.34 40.95
N LEU A 648 -16.38 76.19 41.02
CA LEU A 648 -14.92 76.08 40.97
C LEU A 648 -14.44 76.22 39.53
N PRO A 649 -13.23 76.71 39.30
CA PRO A 649 -12.71 76.83 37.95
C PRO A 649 -12.36 75.44 37.37
N GLU A 650 -12.36 75.33 36.03
CA GLU A 650 -12.19 74.05 35.33
C GLU A 650 -10.92 73.33 35.74
N SER A 651 -11.08 72.12 36.25
CA SER A 651 -10.01 71.31 36.79
C SER A 651 -9.68 70.13 35.88
N VAL A 652 -8.48 69.57 36.01
CA VAL A 652 -8.06 68.35 35.29
C VAL A 652 -7.59 67.28 36.26
N THR A 653 -7.85 66.01 35.92
CA THR A 653 -7.37 64.88 36.72
C THR A 653 -7.03 63.65 35.88
N ALA A 654 -5.88 63.05 36.19
CA ALA A 654 -5.49 61.71 35.75
C ALA A 654 -5.82 60.63 36.81
N GLU A 655 -6.26 61.01 38.01
CA GLU A 655 -6.59 60.09 39.09
C GLU A 655 -7.86 59.30 38.78
N ARG A 656 -8.01 58.10 39.36
CA ARG A 656 -9.20 57.26 39.13
C ARG A 656 -10.45 57.72 39.87
N ARG A 657 -10.32 58.68 40.78
CA ARG A 657 -11.38 59.13 41.66
C ARG A 657 -11.23 60.61 41.98
N ILE A 658 -12.35 61.32 42.05
CA ILE A 658 -12.45 62.62 42.72
C ILE A 658 -13.45 62.52 43.87
N VAL A 659 -13.11 63.14 45.00
CA VAL A 659 -14.00 63.26 46.15
C VAL A 659 -14.41 64.71 46.27
N LEU A 660 -15.71 64.97 46.13
CA LEU A 660 -16.22 66.32 46.20
C LEU A 660 -16.22 66.81 47.65
N ALA A 661 -15.68 67.99 47.89
CA ALA A 661 -15.69 68.62 49.20
C ALA A 661 -15.85 70.14 49.05
N PRO A 662 -16.66 70.83 49.88
CA PRO A 662 -16.88 72.27 49.76
C PRO A 662 -15.58 73.11 49.78
N GLU A 663 -14.55 72.63 50.48
CA GLU A 663 -13.24 73.26 50.62
C GLU A 663 -12.28 72.99 49.46
N MET A 664 -12.67 72.14 48.49
CA MET A 664 -11.82 71.82 47.36
C MET A 664 -11.60 73.05 46.48
N LYS A 665 -10.42 73.12 45.86
CA LYS A 665 -10.02 74.19 44.94
C LYS A 665 -9.98 73.62 43.52
N GLY A 666 -9.90 74.49 42.52
CA GLY A 666 -9.62 74.03 41.16
C GLY A 666 -8.23 73.42 41.08
N ARG A 667 -8.04 72.43 40.22
CA ARG A 667 -6.75 71.74 40.04
C ARG A 667 -6.28 71.83 38.60
N ARG A 668 -5.02 72.21 38.38
CA ARG A 668 -4.36 72.17 37.08
C ARG A 668 -3.21 71.16 37.06
N ALA A 669 -2.99 70.60 35.87
CA ALA A 669 -1.82 69.81 35.54
C ALA A 669 -1.24 70.35 34.23
N VAL A 670 0.00 70.84 34.29
CA VAL A 670 0.75 71.32 33.15
C VAL A 670 1.67 70.20 32.69
N ARG A 671 1.51 69.72 31.46
CA ARG A 671 2.46 68.79 30.84
C ARG A 671 3.63 69.57 30.28
N VAL A 672 4.83 69.25 30.74
CA VAL A 672 6.07 69.89 30.32
C VAL A 672 6.78 68.96 29.36
N HIS A 673 6.84 69.36 28.10
CA HIS A 673 7.48 68.62 27.03
C HIS A 673 8.90 69.10 26.78
N ARG A 674 9.77 68.14 26.50
CA ARG A 674 11.15 68.38 26.06
C ARG A 674 11.14 69.15 24.73
N PRO A 675 12.17 69.99 24.45
CA PRO A 675 12.24 70.68 23.18
C PRO A 675 12.21 69.72 21.98
N ARG A 676 11.54 70.13 20.90
CA ARG A 676 11.36 69.29 19.69
C ARG A 676 12.69 68.94 19.01
N ASP A 677 13.66 69.85 19.07
CA ASP A 677 14.99 69.73 18.49
C ASP A 677 16.06 69.25 19.50
N PHE A 678 15.65 68.62 20.60
CA PHE A 678 16.55 68.13 21.66
C PHE A 678 17.65 67.20 21.13
N LEU A 679 17.31 66.27 20.24
CA LEU A 679 18.27 65.35 19.62
C LEU A 679 19.13 66.08 18.57
N ASP A 680 18.51 66.89 17.71
CA ASP A 680 19.20 67.62 16.63
C ASP A 680 20.24 68.59 17.18
N ARG A 681 19.97 69.20 18.34
CA ARG A 681 20.89 70.11 19.04
C ARG A 681 21.85 69.40 20.00
N LYS A 682 21.87 68.06 20.05
CA LYS A 682 22.75 67.27 20.95
C LYS A 682 22.63 67.70 22.41
N MET A 683 21.41 67.78 22.90
CA MET A 683 21.15 68.09 24.30
C MET A 683 21.28 66.83 25.16
N ARG A 684 21.93 66.97 26.32
CA ARG A 684 22.04 65.91 27.32
C ARG A 684 20.85 65.90 28.27
N LYS A 685 20.43 67.08 28.75
CA LYS A 685 19.24 67.25 29.60
C LYS A 685 18.74 68.69 29.60
N VAL A 686 17.46 68.88 29.88
CA VAL A 686 16.81 70.16 30.16
C VAL A 686 16.22 70.10 31.57
N THR A 687 16.57 71.04 32.43
CA THR A 687 15.98 71.19 33.77
C THR A 687 14.99 72.35 33.72
N VAL A 688 13.73 72.09 34.05
CA VAL A 688 12.65 73.08 34.05
C VAL A 688 12.19 73.26 35.48
N GLU A 689 12.40 74.45 36.02
CA GLU A 689 11.83 74.84 37.29
C GLU A 689 10.51 75.55 37.03
N LEU A 690 9.45 75.14 37.71
CA LEU A 690 8.11 75.70 37.59
C LEU A 690 7.66 76.24 38.94
N ARG A 691 6.93 77.34 38.93
CA ARG A 691 6.26 77.86 40.13
C ARG A 691 4.93 78.52 39.82
N PHE A 692 3.98 78.38 40.73
CA PHE A 692 2.70 79.06 40.72
C PHE A 692 2.49 79.75 42.07
N GLU A 693 2.12 81.04 42.05
CA GLU A 693 1.84 81.82 43.25
C GLU A 693 0.55 82.61 43.10
N ASP A 694 -0.40 82.40 44.01
CA ASP A 694 -1.57 83.24 44.19
C ASP A 694 -1.62 83.72 45.64
N LEU A 695 -1.00 84.88 45.88
CA LEU A 695 -0.88 85.48 47.21
C LEU A 695 -2.23 85.87 47.82
N LEU A 696 -3.24 86.19 47.00
CA LEU A 696 -4.59 86.51 47.50
C LEU A 696 -5.30 85.26 48.04
N ALA A 697 -5.01 84.09 47.45
CA ALA A 697 -5.54 82.81 47.88
C ALA A 697 -4.62 82.05 48.86
N GLY A 698 -3.43 82.60 49.14
CA GLY A 698 -2.41 81.98 49.98
C GLY A 698 -1.83 80.69 49.38
N LEU A 699 -1.74 80.60 48.05
CA LEU A 699 -1.26 79.43 47.32
C LEU A 699 0.16 79.67 46.78
N SER A 700 1.06 78.73 47.00
CA SER A 700 2.41 78.73 46.43
C SER A 700 2.85 77.28 46.19
N PHE A 701 3.14 76.96 44.94
CA PHE A 701 3.61 75.65 44.49
C PHE A 701 4.86 75.85 43.65
N ALA A 702 5.83 74.96 43.80
CA ALA A 702 7.03 74.96 42.96
C ALA A 702 7.52 73.54 42.78
N ASP A 703 8.05 73.25 41.59
CA ASP A 703 8.62 71.94 41.26
C ASP A 703 9.76 72.07 40.26
N THR A 704 10.62 71.06 40.18
CA THR A 704 11.74 70.98 39.25
C THR A 704 11.72 69.67 38.48
N VAL A 705 11.50 69.78 37.18
CA VAL A 705 11.45 68.65 36.24
C VAL A 705 12.78 68.51 35.51
N ILE A 706 13.24 67.28 35.30
CA ILE A 706 14.40 66.97 34.45
C ILE A 706 13.94 66.15 33.25
N LEU A 707 14.17 66.69 32.05
CA LEU A 707 13.86 66.07 30.77
C LEU A 707 15.17 65.66 30.09
N ASP A 708 15.34 64.40 29.76
CA ASP A 708 16.55 63.85 29.15
C ASP A 708 16.21 62.90 28.00
N ALA A 709 17.16 62.05 27.59
CA ALA A 709 16.92 61.07 26.53
C ALA A 709 15.82 60.05 26.89
N ALA A 710 15.69 59.69 28.17
CA ALA A 710 14.70 58.73 28.66
C ALA A 710 13.38 59.40 29.07
N THR A 711 13.42 60.66 29.47
CA THR A 711 12.26 61.41 29.99
C THR A 711 11.89 62.54 29.02
N ALA A 712 10.92 62.29 28.15
CA ALA A 712 10.47 63.25 27.14
C ALA A 712 9.43 64.26 27.67
N GLU A 713 8.74 63.91 28.76
CA GLU A 713 7.68 64.73 29.35
C GLU A 713 7.60 64.53 30.86
N ALA A 714 7.02 65.50 31.57
CA ALA A 714 6.61 65.38 32.97
C ALA A 714 5.39 66.28 33.24
N ALA A 715 4.85 66.25 34.47
CA ALA A 715 3.71 67.07 34.87
C ALA A 715 4.06 67.99 36.05
N PHE A 716 3.50 69.20 36.06
CA PHE A 716 3.49 70.13 37.19
C PHE A 716 2.05 70.41 37.59
N GLU A 717 1.68 70.03 38.81
CA GLU A 717 0.31 70.13 39.31
C GLU A 717 0.20 71.20 40.40
N TYR A 718 -0.88 71.98 40.39
CA TYR A 718 -1.15 72.99 41.40
C TYR A 718 -2.65 73.27 41.56
N ASP A 719 -3.04 73.68 42.76
CA ASP A 719 -4.40 74.16 43.02
C ASP A 719 -4.53 75.66 42.69
N TYR A 720 -5.72 76.09 42.29
CA TYR A 720 -6.04 77.48 42.01
C TYR A 720 -7.52 77.80 42.30
N VAL A 721 -7.83 79.07 42.51
CA VAL A 721 -9.20 79.51 42.89
C VAL A 721 -9.87 80.43 41.87
N ASP A 722 -9.11 80.94 40.90
CA ASP A 722 -9.57 81.94 39.93
C ASP A 722 -8.87 81.76 38.59
N ALA A 723 -9.66 81.53 37.54
CA ALA A 723 -9.15 81.32 36.19
C ALA A 723 -8.45 82.56 35.60
N ALA A 724 -8.68 83.77 36.13
CA ALA A 724 -7.92 84.94 35.70
C ALA A 724 -6.50 85.00 36.31
N ARG A 725 -6.20 84.15 37.31
CA ARG A 725 -4.95 84.13 38.09
C ARG A 725 -4.33 82.73 38.11
N ASP A 726 -4.40 82.04 36.98
CA ASP A 726 -3.97 80.65 36.81
C ASP A 726 -2.57 80.50 36.18
N SER A 727 -1.91 81.62 35.83
CA SER A 727 -0.61 81.62 35.16
C SER A 727 0.50 81.18 36.11
N TYR A 728 1.34 80.26 35.66
CA TYR A 728 2.56 79.85 36.33
C TYR A 728 3.77 80.48 35.65
N GLU A 729 4.92 80.45 36.31
CA GLU A 729 6.20 80.85 35.73
C GLU A 729 7.12 79.64 35.60
N TYR A 730 7.98 79.65 34.58
CA TYR A 730 9.00 78.62 34.44
C TYR A 730 10.35 79.18 34.03
N ARG A 731 11.41 78.50 34.47
CA ARG A 731 12.81 78.76 34.13
C ARG A 731 13.43 77.49 33.58
N SER A 732 14.16 77.57 32.46
CA SER A 732 14.71 76.40 31.79
C SER A 732 16.23 76.46 31.69
N THR A 733 16.91 75.37 32.06
CA THR A 733 18.37 75.22 31.95
C THR A 733 18.68 74.06 31.00
N PHE A 734 19.37 74.35 29.89
CA PHE A 734 19.72 73.40 28.84
C PHE A 734 21.19 73.00 28.98
N LEU A 735 21.47 71.71 29.14
CA LEU A 735 22.82 71.15 29.15
C LEU A 735 23.07 70.36 27.86
N PHE A 736 24.08 70.78 27.10
CA PHE A 736 24.49 70.14 25.84
C PHE A 736 25.52 69.03 26.07
N GLU A 737 25.64 68.08 25.14
CA GLU A 737 26.62 66.98 25.23
C GLU A 737 28.07 67.46 25.31
N ASN A 738 28.38 68.61 24.71
CA ASN A 738 29.69 69.26 24.78
C ASN A 738 29.97 69.98 26.12
N GLY A 739 29.06 69.89 27.10
CA GLY A 739 29.18 70.50 28.41
C GLY A 739 28.78 71.97 28.50
N LEU A 740 28.39 72.61 27.39
CA LEU A 740 27.82 73.96 27.44
C LEU A 740 26.47 73.96 28.15
N SER A 741 26.18 75.03 28.88
CA SER A 741 24.88 75.24 29.53
C SER A 741 24.29 76.59 29.09
N ARG A 742 22.99 76.64 28.85
CA ARG A 742 22.23 77.88 28.61
C ARG A 742 21.04 77.94 29.56
N VAL A 743 20.71 79.13 30.03
CA VAL A 743 19.57 79.38 30.91
C VAL A 743 18.61 80.35 30.21
N VAL A 744 17.33 80.02 30.23
CA VAL A 744 16.24 80.94 29.90
C VAL A 744 15.58 81.31 31.23
N GLU A 745 15.63 82.60 31.56
CA GLU A 745 15.10 83.15 32.81
C GLU A 745 13.58 83.00 32.92
N TRP A 746 13.06 83.26 34.13
CA TRP A 746 11.64 83.15 34.46
C TRP A 746 10.75 83.88 33.45
N GLN A 747 9.77 83.15 32.93
CA GLN A 747 8.77 83.65 32.00
C GLN A 747 7.38 83.09 32.35
N PRO A 748 6.32 83.89 32.21
CA PRO A 748 4.96 83.46 32.50
C PRO A 748 4.40 82.56 31.40
N ALA A 749 3.55 81.60 31.79
CA ALA A 749 2.78 80.76 30.89
C ALA A 749 1.42 80.39 31.53
N SER A 750 0.45 80.10 30.67
CA SER A 750 -0.89 79.62 31.07
C SER A 750 -1.36 78.41 30.27
N ALA A 751 -0.53 77.91 29.35
CA ALA A 751 -0.83 76.72 28.56
C ALA A 751 -0.74 75.45 29.43
N LEU A 752 -1.67 74.52 29.22
CA LEU A 752 -1.62 73.21 29.88
C LEU A 752 -0.57 72.28 29.27
N ASP A 753 -0.19 72.50 28.01
CA ASP A 753 0.92 71.83 27.35
C ASP A 753 2.07 72.81 27.10
N LEU A 754 3.11 72.73 27.92
CA LEU A 754 4.31 73.55 27.81
C LEU A 754 5.38 72.83 27.00
N VAL A 755 5.59 73.23 25.74
CA VAL A 755 6.78 72.82 24.99
C VAL A 755 7.91 73.80 25.29
N VAL A 756 8.97 73.31 25.94
CA VAL A 756 10.13 74.15 26.24
C VAL A 756 10.83 74.53 24.93
N THR A 757 10.89 75.82 24.63
CA THR A 757 11.55 76.31 23.41
C THR A 757 13.04 76.51 23.68
N THR A 758 13.88 76.01 22.77
CA THR A 758 15.32 76.25 22.86
C THR A 758 15.64 77.72 22.53
N PRO A 759 16.55 78.35 23.28
CA PRO A 759 17.02 79.69 22.97
C PRO A 759 17.88 79.78 21.69
#